data_AF-A0A849M644-F1
#
_entry.id   AF-A0A849M644-F1
#
_cell.length_a   1.000
_cell.length_b   1.000
_cell.length_c   1.000
_cell.angle_alpha   90.00
_cell.angle_beta   90.00
_cell.angle_gamma   90.00
#
_symmetry.space_group_name_H-M   'P 1'
#
loop_
_entity.id
_entity.type
_entity.pdbx_description
1 polymer ?
#
loop_
_entity_poly.entity_id
_entity_poly.type
_entity_poly.pdbx_seq_one_letter_code
_entity_poly.pdbx_strand_id
1 'polypeptide(L)'
;MTIVFKKNTIFSFTFVLLCVLSGTLFSQDTIYSPENQLDINKATQEEISALPISEELAERIYQHITYRGYLQSIYDLRKIEGIDQDLFDTLKPLIRVEPFRELSSLQQRIEQVYFRLDDWSGNEGTNDAFVDLWIERILEPLNVNEAAYDDLINLQNVSPIDAVSIINYRDDAGEIRSTRDMRGIPGLSYYGYRNASNFVSFDEEDDQQLLHGHITMRIDDSPFFAEEAEAASDTEALRDVTNVTGPPNQYVKSRFSYDRNYKFGFSFNRYLNEPVYYYDDENRFPRLKFFAGVENIDLGDHIGLDGLTLRKLYVGDYSATFGQGIIMENTDFFTPRKSGFGFRKRFKGISGDNSRTRQFGLRGVAAEVGYEDFTATGFVSFKDRDAILNLAESDSVLGRGFSQLIVLDQRFKYALDDPLRGPDGEDLSWLNAVKELTLGGHLQYDFQPGTWIGLTYYESAYDRYLDPNPEEITSDANWGSRQVTADSEIKQSYGGPISRGTNPFWDDAISFRRVYGFDFQATIENLAIMGEYGELDKGGSFLKMGDDPKAMVLSAYLQYPSFNLLALYRNYDVGYDNPYQRSFSNYRRFKGTIFEDYFYLQSTLYSQLYTNAPQPQSEEGFYLSSYYQISRMFTTRFEYDQWVRKADQAKQYRLVGTLDYRPIFPLQIQLRQKWQAREEDNNPSLRFFKSNEFRGRVRARLSNFNNLSLFFGNANTIVHPRPRIFGDITLGGDFYGASMEHNFNNNLKLSGSLFYYNGFFWNFEDTQFVVLNSTRGSVRYWLSWYMRLNTNMSVRLKYTADVQQSVQNIQFDDNQADWVRKQNSFFYLEMNYNF
;
A
#
# COMPACT_ATOMS: atom_id res chain seq x y z
N MET A 1 1.40 39.77 -14.36
CA MET A 1 2.02 40.01 -13.04
C MET A 1 3.52 39.83 -13.21
N THR A 2 4.28 40.92 -13.13
CA THR A 2 5.73 40.93 -13.42
C THR A 2 6.48 40.37 -12.22
N ILE A 3 6.90 39.11 -12.30
CA ILE A 3 7.69 38.45 -11.24
C ILE A 3 9.13 38.96 -11.35
N VAL A 4 9.51 39.83 -10.41
CA VAL A 4 10.88 40.31 -10.26
C VAL A 4 11.70 39.22 -9.59
N PHE A 5 12.45 38.45 -10.37
CA PHE A 5 13.48 37.55 -9.85
C PHE A 5 14.59 38.37 -9.20
N LYS A 6 14.82 38.18 -7.89
CA LYS A 6 16.01 38.72 -7.21
C LYS A 6 17.27 38.12 -7.85
N LYS A 7 18.14 39.02 -8.32
CA LYS A 7 19.43 38.78 -9.02
C LYS A 7 20.36 37.75 -8.37
N ASN A 8 20.23 37.49 -7.06
CA ASN A 8 21.13 36.57 -6.34
C ASN A 8 20.80 35.08 -6.54
N THR A 9 19.60 34.75 -7.00
CA THR A 9 19.18 33.34 -7.24
C THR A 9 19.64 32.82 -8.60
N ILE A 10 19.78 33.72 -9.58
CA ILE A 10 20.28 33.40 -10.92
C ILE A 10 21.79 33.10 -10.87
N PHE A 11 22.53 33.72 -9.95
CA PHE A 11 23.97 33.47 -9.80
C PHE A 11 24.27 32.08 -9.22
N SER A 12 23.45 31.58 -8.29
CA SER A 12 23.58 30.21 -7.77
C SER A 12 23.11 29.15 -8.78
N PHE A 13 22.09 29.46 -9.59
CA PHE A 13 21.62 28.55 -10.65
C PHE A 13 22.64 28.37 -11.78
N THR A 14 23.32 29.46 -12.18
CA THR A 14 24.36 29.39 -13.23
C THR A 14 25.65 28.76 -12.71
N PHE A 15 25.98 28.89 -11.42
CA PHE A 15 27.18 28.26 -10.83
C PHE A 15 27.01 26.74 -10.65
N VAL A 16 25.82 26.26 -10.26
CA VAL A 16 25.54 24.82 -10.18
C VAL A 16 25.39 24.19 -11.57
N LEU A 17 24.82 24.91 -12.54
CA LEU A 17 24.75 24.43 -13.93
C LEU A 17 26.13 24.40 -14.61
N LEU A 18 27.05 25.32 -14.28
CA LEU A 18 28.45 25.27 -14.76
C LEU A 18 29.27 24.18 -14.07
N CYS A 19 29.03 23.89 -12.79
CA CYS A 19 29.72 22.78 -12.09
C CYS A 19 29.28 21.39 -12.59
N VAL A 20 28.08 21.26 -13.16
CA VAL A 20 27.59 19.99 -13.76
C VAL A 20 28.00 19.85 -15.24
N LEU A 21 28.39 20.93 -15.92
CA LEU A 21 28.79 20.92 -17.34
C LEU A 21 30.32 21.03 -17.58
N SER A 22 31.15 21.12 -16.55
CA SER A 22 32.62 21.23 -16.67
C SER A 22 33.40 19.96 -16.29
N GLY A 23 32.74 18.81 -16.27
CA GLY A 23 33.36 17.50 -15.99
C GLY A 23 33.94 16.77 -17.22
N THR A 24 34.13 17.43 -18.36
CA THR A 24 34.77 16.82 -19.53
C THR A 24 35.81 17.77 -20.08
N LEU A 25 37.05 17.61 -19.63
CA LEU A 25 38.30 17.89 -20.33
C LEU A 25 39.43 17.80 -19.31
N PHE A 26 39.85 16.57 -19.00
CA PHE A 26 41.17 16.30 -18.44
C PHE A 26 41.79 15.11 -19.18
N SER A 27 42.97 15.40 -19.73
CA SER A 27 44.15 14.55 -19.98
C SER A 27 43.97 13.03 -20.02
N GLN A 28 44.51 12.38 -21.06
CA GLN A 28 44.87 10.96 -21.05
C GLN A 28 45.98 10.71 -20.00
N ASP A 29 45.59 10.69 -18.73
CA ASP A 29 46.35 10.02 -17.68
C ASP A 29 45.61 8.71 -17.40
N THR A 30 46.33 7.60 -17.31
CA THR A 30 45.77 6.27 -17.05
C THR A 30 44.82 6.33 -15.84
N ILE A 31 43.55 5.95 -16.06
CA ILE A 31 42.46 6.05 -15.06
C ILE A 31 42.78 5.27 -13.78
N TYR A 32 43.66 4.28 -13.88
CA TYR A 32 44.04 3.36 -12.81
C TYR A 32 45.41 3.70 -12.21
N SER A 33 45.53 3.53 -10.90
CA SER A 33 46.73 3.81 -10.11
C SER A 33 46.87 2.79 -8.97
N PRO A 34 48.00 2.74 -8.25
CA PRO A 34 48.14 1.90 -7.06
C PRO A 34 47.05 2.13 -5.98
N GLU A 35 46.48 3.34 -5.94
CA GLU A 35 45.40 3.72 -5.02
C GLU A 35 44.00 3.50 -5.62
N ASN A 36 43.90 3.31 -6.95
CA ASN A 36 42.68 3.08 -7.70
C ASN A 36 42.85 1.94 -8.71
N GLN A 37 42.88 0.70 -8.21
CA GLN A 37 43.15 -0.50 -9.00
C GLN A 37 41.88 -1.00 -9.72
N LEU A 38 42.02 -1.44 -10.97
CA LEU A 38 40.95 -2.10 -11.73
C LEU A 38 40.73 -3.53 -11.24
N ASP A 39 39.50 -3.89 -10.88
CA ASP A 39 39.12 -5.30 -10.67
C ASP A 39 38.97 -6.00 -12.02
N ILE A 40 40.01 -6.73 -12.43
CA ILE A 40 40.10 -7.31 -13.77
C ILE A 40 38.98 -8.32 -14.05
N ASN A 41 38.47 -9.00 -13.01
CA ASN A 41 37.43 -10.03 -13.15
C ASN A 41 36.05 -9.46 -13.45
N LYS A 42 35.80 -8.18 -13.15
CA LYS A 42 34.51 -7.49 -13.37
C LYS A 42 34.60 -6.37 -14.41
N ALA A 43 35.79 -6.12 -14.95
CA ALA A 43 36.05 -5.02 -15.87
C ALA A 43 35.39 -5.25 -17.25
N THR A 44 34.84 -4.20 -17.84
CA THR A 44 34.39 -4.23 -19.25
C THR A 44 35.60 -4.25 -20.18
N GLN A 45 35.38 -4.62 -21.45
CA GLN A 45 36.44 -4.57 -22.45
C GLN A 45 37.02 -3.15 -22.59
N GLU A 46 36.20 -2.10 -22.52
CA GLU A 46 36.70 -0.72 -22.59
C GLU A 46 37.58 -0.35 -21.40
N GLU A 47 37.23 -0.81 -20.19
CA GLU A 47 38.00 -0.59 -18.97
C GLU A 47 39.34 -1.31 -19.01
N ILE A 48 39.38 -2.54 -19.52
CA ILE A 48 40.62 -3.31 -19.70
C ILE A 48 41.51 -2.62 -20.75
N SER A 49 40.94 -2.09 -21.83
CA SER A 49 41.67 -1.34 -22.86
C SER A 49 42.26 -0.01 -22.36
N ALA A 50 41.82 0.51 -21.21
CA ALA A 50 42.39 1.70 -20.58
C ALA A 50 43.66 1.42 -19.74
N LEU A 51 44.04 0.15 -19.57
CA LEU A 51 45.35 -0.25 -19.02
C LEU A 51 46.47 0.01 -20.05
N PRO A 52 47.74 0.12 -19.62
CA PRO A 52 48.89 0.30 -20.53
C PRO A 52 49.24 -0.98 -21.30
N ILE A 53 48.29 -1.48 -22.10
CA ILE A 53 48.37 -2.69 -22.93
C ILE A 53 47.83 -2.42 -24.34
N SER A 54 48.13 -3.31 -25.28
CA SER A 54 47.54 -3.22 -26.63
C SER A 54 46.06 -3.65 -26.62
N GLU A 55 45.29 -3.11 -27.56
CA GLU A 55 43.86 -3.45 -27.74
C GLU A 55 43.64 -4.96 -27.99
N GLU A 56 44.54 -5.60 -28.75
CA GLU A 56 44.53 -7.05 -28.95
C GLU A 56 44.80 -7.86 -27.67
N LEU A 57 45.58 -7.32 -26.74
CA LEU A 57 45.84 -7.98 -25.46
C LEU A 57 44.68 -7.75 -24.50
N ALA A 58 44.08 -6.56 -24.50
CA ALA A 58 42.88 -6.26 -23.74
C ALA A 58 41.71 -7.17 -24.14
N GLU A 59 41.49 -7.37 -25.44
CA GLU A 59 40.48 -8.31 -25.94
C GLU A 59 40.77 -9.75 -25.50
N ARG A 60 42.03 -10.20 -25.55
CA ARG A 60 42.41 -11.54 -25.07
C ARG A 60 42.17 -11.73 -23.59
N ILE A 61 42.48 -10.72 -22.77
CA ILE A 61 42.20 -10.77 -21.32
C ILE A 61 40.69 -10.87 -21.09
N TYR A 62 39.90 -10.02 -21.77
CA TYR A 62 38.45 -10.05 -21.68
C TYR A 62 37.86 -11.40 -22.13
N GLN A 63 38.31 -11.93 -23.26
CA GLN A 63 37.87 -13.25 -23.75
C GLN A 63 38.29 -14.39 -22.81
N HIS A 64 39.49 -14.34 -22.23
CA HIS A 64 39.93 -15.35 -21.26
C HIS A 64 39.00 -15.38 -20.06
N ILE A 65 38.68 -14.22 -19.48
CA ILE A 65 37.80 -14.12 -18.31
C ILE A 65 36.37 -14.56 -18.68
N THR A 66 35.88 -14.13 -19.85
CA THR A 66 34.52 -14.44 -20.32
C THR A 66 34.30 -15.92 -20.64
N TYR A 67 35.28 -16.58 -21.27
CA TYR A 67 35.11 -17.94 -21.81
C TYR A 67 35.86 -19.04 -21.06
N ARG A 68 36.92 -18.70 -20.29
CA ARG A 68 37.70 -19.68 -19.51
C ARG A 68 37.52 -19.54 -18.01
N GLY A 69 36.78 -18.53 -17.55
CA GLY A 69 36.47 -18.29 -16.14
C GLY A 69 37.39 -17.26 -15.50
N TYR A 70 37.01 -16.85 -14.28
CA TYR A 70 37.66 -15.80 -13.53
C TYR A 70 39.08 -16.15 -13.07
N LEU A 71 39.92 -15.13 -12.98
CA LEU A 71 41.25 -15.25 -12.38
C LEU A 71 41.08 -15.45 -10.86
N GLN A 72 41.70 -16.47 -10.30
CA GLN A 72 41.65 -16.77 -8.87
C GLN A 72 42.77 -16.05 -8.11
N SER A 73 43.84 -15.73 -8.83
CA SER A 73 45.00 -15.00 -8.33
C SER A 73 45.49 -14.01 -9.39
N ILE A 74 46.10 -12.91 -8.96
CA ILE A 74 46.75 -11.95 -9.87
C ILE A 74 47.80 -12.63 -10.76
N TYR A 75 48.45 -13.69 -10.27
CA TYR A 75 49.43 -14.46 -11.03
C TYR A 75 48.83 -15.24 -12.21
N ASP A 76 47.51 -15.45 -12.24
CA ASP A 76 46.84 -16.13 -13.34
C ASP A 76 46.89 -15.34 -14.65
N LEU A 77 47.11 -14.02 -14.60
CA LEU A 77 47.33 -13.19 -15.79
C LEU A 77 48.49 -13.69 -16.65
N ARG A 78 49.54 -14.24 -16.01
CA ARG A 78 50.69 -14.79 -16.73
C ARG A 78 50.38 -16.04 -17.55
N LYS A 79 49.21 -16.65 -17.35
CA LYS A 79 48.71 -17.77 -18.16
C LYS A 79 48.08 -17.30 -19.47
N ILE A 80 47.83 -15.99 -19.61
CA ILE A 80 47.29 -15.38 -20.81
C ILE A 80 48.44 -15.07 -21.77
N GLU A 81 48.32 -15.58 -22.99
CA GLU A 81 49.33 -15.39 -24.04
C GLU A 81 49.49 -13.89 -24.35
N GLY A 82 50.73 -13.39 -24.26
CA GLY A 82 51.05 -11.97 -24.47
C GLY A 82 51.36 -11.17 -23.20
N ILE A 83 51.25 -11.77 -22.01
CA ILE A 83 51.66 -11.15 -20.74
C ILE A 83 53.03 -11.69 -20.30
N ASP A 84 54.09 -10.94 -20.58
CA ASP A 84 55.44 -11.23 -20.09
C ASP A 84 55.67 -10.67 -18.66
N GLN A 85 56.86 -10.92 -18.10
CA GLN A 85 57.17 -10.53 -16.71
C GLN A 85 57.21 -9.01 -16.52
N ASP A 86 57.76 -8.28 -17.50
CA ASP A 86 57.90 -6.82 -17.42
C ASP A 86 56.53 -6.13 -17.54
N LEU A 87 55.67 -6.64 -18.43
CA LEU A 87 54.29 -6.18 -18.55
C LEU A 87 53.46 -6.54 -17.32
N PHE A 88 53.63 -7.75 -16.77
CA PHE A 88 52.98 -8.15 -15.53
C PHE A 88 53.34 -7.22 -14.37
N ASP A 89 54.61 -6.89 -14.19
CA ASP A 89 55.06 -5.99 -13.12
C ASP A 89 54.56 -4.56 -13.32
N THR A 90 54.30 -4.15 -14.56
CA THR A 90 53.65 -2.88 -14.91
C THR A 90 52.15 -2.89 -14.59
N LEU A 91 51.47 -4.01 -14.83
CA LEU A 91 50.03 -4.14 -14.61
C LEU A 91 49.66 -4.44 -13.15
N LYS A 92 50.48 -5.21 -12.45
CA LYS A 92 50.28 -5.64 -11.06
C LYS A 92 49.88 -4.50 -10.09
N PRO A 93 50.51 -3.31 -10.11
CA PRO A 93 50.08 -2.21 -9.25
C PRO A 93 48.77 -1.56 -9.70
N LEU A 94 48.34 -1.72 -10.96
CA LEU A 94 47.16 -1.07 -11.53
C LEU A 94 45.89 -1.92 -11.45
N ILE A 95 46.02 -3.20 -11.10
CA ILE A 95 44.92 -4.15 -11.11
C ILE A 95 44.82 -4.89 -9.78
N ARG A 96 43.63 -5.36 -9.47
CA ARG A 96 43.35 -6.31 -8.40
C ARG A 96 42.55 -7.48 -8.94
N VAL A 97 42.68 -8.62 -8.26
CA VAL A 97 41.89 -9.81 -8.56
C VAL A 97 41.05 -10.11 -7.33
N GLU A 98 39.77 -9.77 -7.38
CA GLU A 98 38.80 -10.26 -6.40
C GLU A 98 38.32 -11.64 -6.86
N PRO A 99 38.34 -12.68 -5.99
CA PRO A 99 37.77 -13.96 -6.35
C PRO A 99 36.30 -13.77 -6.67
N PHE A 100 35.89 -14.17 -7.88
CA PHE A 100 34.48 -14.18 -8.25
C PHE A 100 33.76 -15.13 -7.30
N ARG A 101 32.88 -14.59 -6.46
CA ARG A 101 31.98 -15.40 -5.67
C ARG A 101 30.90 -15.90 -6.62
N GLU A 102 30.87 -17.20 -6.87
CA GLU A 102 29.70 -17.82 -7.48
C GLU A 102 28.49 -17.48 -6.59
N LEU A 103 27.63 -16.63 -7.12
CA LEU A 103 26.36 -16.31 -6.48
C LEU A 103 25.52 -17.58 -6.49
N SER A 104 24.87 -17.89 -5.37
CA SER A 104 23.85 -18.93 -5.37
C SER A 104 22.75 -18.62 -6.38
N SER A 105 21.99 -19.63 -6.81
CA SER A 105 20.80 -19.47 -7.65
C SER A 105 19.88 -18.36 -7.12
N LEU A 106 19.63 -18.33 -5.81
CA LEU A 106 18.87 -17.28 -5.15
C LEU A 106 19.54 -15.90 -5.24
N GLN A 107 20.84 -15.79 -5.01
CA GLN A 107 21.55 -14.52 -5.14
C GLN A 107 21.53 -13.99 -6.58
N GLN A 108 21.66 -14.87 -7.57
CA GLN A 108 21.49 -14.51 -8.98
C GLN A 108 20.07 -14.02 -9.25
N ARG A 109 19.06 -14.66 -8.64
CA ARG A 109 17.67 -14.21 -8.73
C ARG A 109 17.49 -12.83 -8.11
N ILE A 110 18.01 -12.59 -6.91
CA ILE A 110 17.98 -11.27 -6.24
C ILE A 110 18.61 -10.21 -7.15
N GLU A 111 19.77 -10.49 -7.77
CA GLU A 111 20.40 -9.59 -8.74
C GLU A 111 19.54 -9.37 -10.00
N GLN A 112 18.76 -10.35 -10.45
CA GLN A 112 17.88 -10.17 -11.62
C GLN A 112 16.65 -9.32 -11.30
N VAL A 113 16.16 -9.36 -10.05
CA VAL A 113 14.88 -8.74 -9.66
C VAL A 113 15.03 -7.54 -8.72
N TYR A 114 16.25 -7.09 -8.45
CA TYR A 114 16.55 -6.02 -7.48
C TYR A 114 15.75 -4.74 -7.73
N PHE A 115 15.51 -4.36 -8.98
CA PHE A 115 14.76 -3.15 -9.33
C PHE A 115 13.31 -3.23 -8.85
N ARG A 116 12.71 -4.44 -8.82
CA ARG A 116 11.37 -4.63 -8.24
C ARG A 116 11.41 -4.64 -6.73
N LEU A 117 12.43 -5.29 -6.14
CA LEU A 117 12.61 -5.29 -4.68
C LEU A 117 12.78 -3.87 -4.15
N ASP A 118 13.54 -3.02 -4.83
CA ASP A 118 13.71 -1.58 -4.55
C ASP A 118 12.38 -0.81 -4.59
N ASP A 119 11.59 -1.00 -5.66
CA ASP A 119 10.28 -0.37 -5.80
C ASP A 119 9.28 -0.86 -4.73
N TRP A 120 9.36 -2.13 -4.35
CA TRP A 120 8.45 -2.76 -3.39
C TRP A 120 8.79 -2.45 -1.94
N SER A 121 10.06 -2.54 -1.56
CA SER A 121 10.50 -2.32 -0.18
C SER A 121 10.13 -0.93 0.33
N GLY A 122 10.21 0.06 -0.55
CA GLY A 122 9.88 1.43 -0.18
C GLY A 122 8.38 1.71 -0.13
N ASN A 123 7.53 0.98 -0.87
CA ASN A 123 6.13 1.38 -1.09
C ASN A 123 5.34 1.49 0.22
N GLU A 124 4.83 2.69 0.51
CA GLU A 124 3.94 2.96 1.64
C GLU A 124 2.48 2.90 1.21
N GLY A 125 1.69 2.01 1.80
CA GLY A 125 0.25 2.05 1.60
C GLY A 125 -0.53 0.82 2.03
N THR A 126 -1.74 0.73 1.50
CA THR A 126 -2.77 -0.28 1.85
C THR A 126 -2.43 -1.70 1.44
N ASN A 127 -1.36 -1.88 0.65
CA ASN A 127 -0.93 -3.17 0.12
C ASN A 127 0.35 -3.69 0.79
N ASP A 128 0.76 -3.15 1.95
CA ASP A 128 2.00 -3.56 2.63
C ASP A 128 2.07 -5.08 2.89
N ALA A 129 0.94 -5.70 3.28
CA ALA A 129 0.82 -7.16 3.42
C ALA A 129 1.11 -7.93 2.10
N PHE A 130 0.71 -7.37 0.96
CA PHE A 130 0.87 -7.99 -0.35
C PHE A 130 2.29 -7.91 -0.86
N VAL A 131 2.97 -6.81 -0.55
CA VAL A 131 4.36 -6.62 -0.96
C VAL A 131 5.21 -7.74 -0.40
N ASP A 132 4.99 -8.13 0.87
CA ASP A 132 5.74 -9.24 1.48
C ASP A 132 5.45 -10.58 0.80
N LEU A 133 4.20 -10.84 0.42
CA LEU A 133 3.83 -12.03 -0.35
C LEU A 133 4.50 -12.03 -1.73
N TRP A 134 4.59 -10.88 -2.40
CA TRP A 134 5.26 -10.77 -3.70
C TRP A 134 6.78 -10.89 -3.59
N ILE A 135 7.38 -10.36 -2.52
CA ILE A 135 8.82 -10.55 -2.24
C ILE A 135 9.08 -12.03 -1.97
N GLU A 136 8.23 -12.71 -1.20
CA GLU A 136 8.36 -14.17 -1.02
C GLU A 136 8.26 -14.89 -2.37
N ARG A 137 7.21 -14.64 -3.15
CA ARG A 137 6.97 -15.34 -4.44
C ARG A 137 7.99 -15.00 -5.54
N ILE A 138 8.75 -13.91 -5.42
CA ILE A 138 9.84 -13.61 -6.38
C ILE A 138 11.15 -14.30 -6.01
N LEU A 139 11.37 -14.53 -4.71
CA LEU A 139 12.49 -15.30 -4.15
C LEU A 139 12.24 -16.80 -4.28
N GLU A 140 10.98 -17.22 -4.20
CA GLU A 140 10.49 -18.59 -4.38
C GLU A 140 9.38 -18.62 -5.46
N PRO A 141 9.75 -18.69 -6.75
CA PRO A 141 8.79 -18.74 -7.84
C PRO A 141 7.88 -19.98 -7.76
N LEU A 142 6.61 -19.81 -8.12
CA LEU A 142 5.63 -20.89 -8.18
C LEU A 142 5.86 -21.74 -9.44
N ASN A 143 5.78 -23.06 -9.31
CA ASN A 143 5.68 -23.90 -10.50
C ASN A 143 4.36 -23.59 -11.22
N VAL A 144 4.44 -23.03 -12.43
CA VAL A 144 3.25 -22.65 -13.20
C VAL A 144 2.35 -23.84 -13.52
N ASN A 145 2.92 -25.05 -13.59
CA ASN A 145 2.20 -26.27 -13.90
C ASN A 145 1.44 -26.82 -12.69
N GLU A 146 1.80 -26.43 -11.47
CA GLU A 146 1.12 -26.83 -10.22
C GLU A 146 0.27 -25.71 -9.62
N ALA A 147 0.50 -24.45 -10.01
CA ALA A 147 -0.16 -23.29 -9.44
C ALA A 147 -1.69 -23.38 -9.53
N ALA A 148 -2.36 -23.11 -8.41
CA ALA A 148 -3.81 -23.01 -8.36
C ALA A 148 -4.28 -21.65 -8.92
N TYR A 149 -5.59 -21.56 -9.19
CA TYR A 149 -6.22 -20.31 -9.62
C TYR A 149 -5.93 -19.15 -8.67
N ASP A 150 -6.05 -19.38 -7.37
CA ASP A 150 -5.84 -18.35 -6.35
C ASP A 150 -4.38 -17.91 -6.23
N ASP A 151 -3.42 -18.78 -6.53
CA ASP A 151 -2.01 -18.40 -6.55
C ASP A 151 -1.73 -17.41 -7.69
N LEU A 152 -2.24 -17.72 -8.89
CA LEU A 152 -2.10 -16.86 -10.07
C LEU A 152 -2.85 -15.54 -9.90
N ILE A 153 -4.08 -15.58 -9.37
CA ILE A 153 -4.86 -14.38 -9.14
C ILE A 153 -4.33 -13.54 -7.99
N ASN A 154 -3.38 -13.99 -7.16
CA ASN A 154 -2.76 -13.17 -6.11
C ASN A 154 -1.45 -12.49 -6.58
N LEU A 155 -0.91 -12.87 -7.75
CA LEU A 155 0.27 -12.25 -8.34
C LEU A 155 0.03 -10.78 -8.73
N GLN A 156 1.06 -9.93 -8.71
CA GLN A 156 0.90 -8.51 -9.01
C GLN A 156 0.24 -8.29 -10.39
N ASN A 157 -0.87 -7.54 -10.46
CA ASN A 157 -1.51 -7.14 -11.74
C ASN A 157 -1.89 -8.28 -12.72
N VAL A 158 -2.04 -9.52 -12.28
CA VAL A 158 -2.65 -10.61 -13.08
C VAL A 158 -4.17 -10.51 -12.99
N SER A 159 -4.88 -10.51 -14.11
CA SER A 159 -6.34 -10.47 -14.13
C SER A 159 -6.96 -11.88 -14.05
N PRO A 160 -8.26 -12.03 -13.72
CA PRO A 160 -8.95 -13.30 -13.78
C PRO A 160 -8.82 -13.98 -15.15
N ILE A 161 -8.93 -13.22 -16.23
CA ILE A 161 -8.84 -13.70 -17.62
C ILE A 161 -7.42 -14.23 -17.91
N ASP A 162 -6.39 -13.52 -17.45
CA ASP A 162 -5.00 -13.95 -17.62
C ASP A 162 -4.73 -15.26 -16.85
N ALA A 163 -5.22 -15.37 -15.60
CA ALA A 163 -5.05 -16.57 -14.78
C ALA A 163 -5.76 -17.79 -15.39
N VAL A 164 -7.00 -17.63 -15.86
CA VAL A 164 -7.74 -18.69 -16.56
C VAL A 164 -7.06 -19.10 -17.87
N SER A 165 -6.51 -18.13 -18.62
CA SER A 165 -5.80 -18.45 -19.86
C SER A 165 -4.57 -19.33 -19.62
N ILE A 166 -3.84 -19.10 -18.51
CA ILE A 166 -2.69 -19.93 -18.12
C ILE A 166 -3.15 -21.36 -17.78
N ILE A 167 -4.20 -21.49 -16.96
CA ILE A 167 -4.72 -22.80 -16.53
C ILE A 167 -5.30 -23.58 -17.70
N ASN A 168 -6.16 -22.98 -18.52
CA ASN A 168 -6.74 -23.67 -19.68
C ASN A 168 -5.67 -24.15 -20.64
N TYR A 169 -4.63 -23.34 -20.89
CA TYR A 169 -3.52 -23.76 -21.75
C TYR A 169 -2.74 -24.94 -21.15
N ARG A 170 -2.49 -24.94 -19.83
CA ARG A 170 -1.89 -26.08 -19.13
C ARG A 170 -2.75 -27.34 -19.31
N ASP A 171 -4.06 -27.24 -19.09
CA ASP A 171 -4.97 -28.38 -19.14
C ASP A 171 -5.12 -28.92 -20.58
N ASP A 172 -5.06 -28.05 -21.60
CA ASP A 172 -5.15 -28.40 -23.02
C ASP A 172 -3.82 -28.94 -23.60
N ALA A 173 -2.68 -28.33 -23.25
CA ALA A 173 -1.37 -28.64 -23.83
C ALA A 173 -0.51 -29.59 -22.97
N GLY A 174 -0.94 -29.85 -21.73
CA GLY A 174 -0.27 -30.70 -20.75
C GLY A 174 0.70 -29.94 -19.83
N GLU A 175 1.61 -29.14 -20.41
CA GLU A 175 2.63 -28.42 -19.63
C GLU A 175 3.11 -27.14 -20.32
N ILE A 176 3.50 -26.15 -19.52
CA ILE A 176 4.17 -24.92 -19.95
C ILE A 176 5.66 -25.09 -19.65
N ARG A 177 6.47 -25.27 -20.69
CA ARG A 177 7.91 -25.59 -20.56
C ARG A 177 8.83 -24.39 -20.50
N SER A 178 8.36 -23.22 -20.95
CA SER A 178 9.23 -22.07 -21.08
C SER A 178 8.50 -20.73 -21.06
N THR A 179 9.25 -19.66 -20.82
CA THR A 179 8.78 -18.27 -20.99
C THR A 179 8.24 -18.00 -22.40
N ARG A 180 8.79 -18.68 -23.43
CA ARG A 180 8.34 -18.53 -24.81
C ARG A 180 6.94 -19.13 -24.99
N ASP A 181 6.70 -20.30 -24.41
CA ASP A 181 5.41 -20.97 -24.47
C ASP A 181 4.37 -20.15 -23.72
N MET A 182 4.73 -19.67 -22.51
CA MET A 182 3.86 -18.79 -21.72
C MET A 182 3.48 -17.52 -22.48
N ARG A 183 4.41 -16.89 -23.21
CA ARG A 183 4.12 -15.71 -24.04
C ARG A 183 3.19 -16.02 -25.21
N GLY A 184 3.16 -17.26 -25.68
CA GLY A 184 2.33 -17.73 -26.79
C GLY A 184 0.91 -18.13 -26.38
N ILE A 185 0.59 -18.13 -25.08
CA ILE A 185 -0.72 -18.56 -24.56
C ILE A 185 -1.84 -17.69 -25.15
N PRO A 186 -2.82 -18.30 -25.85
CA PRO A 186 -4.01 -17.59 -26.32
C PRO A 186 -4.78 -16.98 -25.14
N GLY A 187 -5.20 -15.71 -25.26
CA GLY A 187 -5.96 -15.01 -24.21
C GLY A 187 -5.09 -14.34 -23.13
N LEU A 188 -3.84 -14.77 -22.93
CA LEU A 188 -2.93 -14.12 -21.99
C LEU A 188 -2.49 -12.74 -22.51
N SER A 189 -2.81 -11.70 -21.76
CA SER A 189 -2.39 -10.35 -22.13
C SER A 189 -0.88 -10.17 -21.97
N TYR A 190 -0.29 -9.26 -22.74
CA TYR A 190 1.13 -8.89 -22.59
C TYR A 190 1.47 -8.43 -21.16
N TYR A 191 0.52 -7.74 -20.51
CA TYR A 191 0.68 -7.30 -19.12
C TYR A 191 0.61 -8.49 -18.16
N GLY A 192 -0.37 -9.40 -18.32
CA GLY A 192 -0.47 -10.64 -17.57
C GLY A 192 0.82 -11.47 -17.64
N TYR A 193 1.31 -11.72 -18.85
CA TYR A 193 2.59 -12.40 -19.08
C TYR A 193 3.76 -11.72 -18.35
N ARG A 194 3.99 -10.42 -18.59
CA ARG A 194 5.13 -9.68 -18.02
C ARG A 194 5.08 -9.60 -16.49
N ASN A 195 3.87 -9.59 -15.94
CA ASN A 195 3.69 -9.53 -14.50
C ASN A 195 3.86 -10.91 -13.87
N ALA A 196 3.30 -11.97 -14.45
CA ALA A 196 3.39 -13.33 -13.94
C ALA A 196 4.78 -13.97 -14.14
N SER A 197 5.49 -13.65 -15.23
CA SER A 197 6.77 -14.28 -15.61
C SER A 197 7.86 -14.19 -14.54
N ASN A 198 7.78 -13.18 -13.67
CA ASN A 198 8.76 -12.98 -12.60
C ASN A 198 8.42 -13.76 -11.32
N PHE A 199 7.24 -14.39 -11.24
CA PHE A 199 6.79 -15.13 -10.06
C PHE A 199 6.60 -16.62 -10.34
N VAL A 200 6.92 -17.08 -11.55
CA VAL A 200 6.72 -18.46 -11.96
C VAL A 200 8.00 -19.12 -12.44
N SER A 201 8.12 -20.42 -12.17
CA SER A 201 9.09 -21.36 -12.74
C SER A 201 8.37 -22.35 -13.67
N PHE A 202 9.14 -23.01 -14.53
CA PHE A 202 8.63 -23.99 -15.52
C PHE A 202 9.09 -25.42 -15.22
N ASP A 203 10.17 -25.55 -14.47
CA ASP A 203 10.77 -26.82 -14.06
C ASP A 203 10.65 -26.95 -12.53
N GLU A 204 10.59 -28.18 -12.03
CA GLU A 204 10.87 -28.47 -10.64
C GLU A 204 12.34 -28.12 -10.37
N GLU A 205 12.61 -26.92 -9.84
CA GLU A 205 14.00 -26.52 -9.52
C GLU A 205 14.60 -27.50 -8.49
N ASP A 206 15.64 -28.24 -8.92
CA ASP A 206 16.45 -29.18 -8.12
C ASP A 206 17.24 -28.48 -6.98
N ASP A 207 17.46 -27.17 -7.08
CA ASP A 207 18.36 -26.41 -6.20
C ASP A 207 17.59 -25.81 -5.01
N GLN A 208 17.18 -26.68 -4.09
CA GLN A 208 16.44 -26.33 -2.88
C GLN A 208 17.32 -25.54 -1.91
N GLN A 209 17.35 -24.20 -2.02
CA GLN A 209 17.78 -23.39 -0.89
C GLN A 209 16.75 -23.54 0.24
N LEU A 210 17.11 -24.38 1.20
CA LEU A 210 16.25 -24.81 2.30
C LEU A 210 15.69 -23.64 3.11
N LEU A 211 16.41 -22.54 3.29
CA LEU A 211 15.94 -21.38 4.07
C LEU A 211 16.28 -20.10 3.32
N HIS A 212 15.26 -19.29 3.07
CA HIS A 212 15.42 -17.95 2.49
C HIS A 212 14.38 -16.99 3.07
N GLY A 213 14.57 -15.69 2.85
CA GLY A 213 13.61 -14.70 3.31
C GLY A 213 14.08 -13.27 3.20
N HIS A 214 13.29 -12.37 3.79
CA HIS A 214 13.61 -10.95 3.85
C HIS A 214 13.38 -10.35 5.23
N ILE A 215 14.17 -9.34 5.54
CA ILE A 215 14.07 -8.50 6.73
C ILE A 215 14.08 -7.04 6.27
N THR A 216 13.07 -6.28 6.68
CA THR A 216 12.99 -4.84 6.44
C THR A 216 12.96 -4.12 7.79
N MET A 217 13.83 -3.12 7.93
CA MET A 217 13.87 -2.22 9.07
C MET A 217 13.71 -0.79 8.57
N ARG A 218 12.80 -0.05 9.18
CA ARG A 218 12.52 1.35 8.86
C ARG A 218 12.49 2.20 10.12
N ILE A 219 13.10 3.37 10.03
CA ILE A 219 13.06 4.42 11.03
C ILE A 219 12.80 5.74 10.33
N ASP A 220 11.80 6.49 10.78
CA ASP A 220 11.50 7.81 10.24
C ASP A 220 10.88 8.72 11.31
N ASP A 221 10.93 10.03 11.08
CA ASP A 221 10.26 11.05 11.89
C ASP A 221 9.15 11.75 11.10
N SER A 222 8.69 11.13 10.00
CA SER A 222 7.65 11.71 9.18
C SER A 222 6.30 11.62 9.92
N PRO A 223 5.63 12.75 10.20
CA PRO A 223 4.31 12.73 10.82
C PRO A 223 3.34 12.02 9.87
N PHE A 224 2.49 11.17 10.43
CA PHE A 224 1.64 10.28 9.65
C PHE A 224 0.54 11.01 8.87
N PHE A 225 0.00 10.29 7.89
CA PHE A 225 -0.97 10.67 6.83
C PHE A 225 -2.34 11.18 7.24
N ALA A 226 -2.56 11.54 8.49
CA ALA A 226 -3.87 12.01 8.86
C ALA A 226 -4.07 13.43 8.32
N GLU A 227 -5.24 13.65 7.70
CA GLU A 227 -5.86 14.98 7.57
C GLU A 227 -5.88 15.72 8.94
N GLU A 228 -5.62 15.02 10.06
CA GLU A 228 -5.25 15.61 11.35
C GLU A 228 -4.10 16.61 11.27
N ALA A 229 -3.16 16.57 10.30
CA ALA A 229 -2.16 17.64 10.18
C ALA A 229 -2.80 19.01 9.87
N GLU A 230 -3.96 19.05 9.21
CA GLU A 230 -4.78 20.26 9.06
C GLU A 230 -5.57 20.58 10.35
N ALA A 231 -5.94 19.59 11.18
CA ALA A 231 -6.57 19.82 12.48
C ALA A 231 -5.55 20.21 13.58
N ALA A 232 -4.30 19.75 13.46
CA ALA A 232 -3.21 19.92 14.40
C ALA A 232 -2.54 21.30 14.25
N SER A 233 -2.68 21.97 13.10
CA SER A 233 -2.25 23.37 13.00
C SER A 233 -3.08 24.30 13.88
N ASP A 234 -4.34 23.92 14.16
CA ASP A 234 -5.33 24.79 14.78
C ASP A 234 -5.62 24.41 16.26
N THR A 235 -5.19 23.22 16.71
CA THR A 235 -5.49 22.71 18.07
C THR A 235 -4.23 22.56 18.92
N GLU A 236 -4.12 23.28 20.06
CA GLU A 236 -2.99 23.17 21.02
C GLU A 236 -2.75 21.74 21.53
N ALA A 237 -3.80 20.95 21.78
CA ALA A 237 -3.69 19.58 22.25
C ALA A 237 -2.96 18.63 21.26
N LEU A 238 -3.15 18.82 19.96
CA LEU A 238 -2.45 18.08 18.91
C LEU A 238 -1.05 18.67 18.64
N ARG A 239 -0.83 19.97 18.93
CA ARG A 239 0.51 20.58 18.92
C ARG A 239 1.42 19.95 19.97
N ASP A 240 0.91 19.59 21.14
CA ASP A 240 1.70 18.91 22.18
C ASP A 240 2.00 17.44 21.82
N VAL A 241 1.13 16.76 21.09
CA VAL A 241 1.40 15.41 20.54
C VAL A 241 2.46 15.45 19.43
N THR A 242 2.52 16.54 18.68
CA THR A 242 3.46 16.72 17.54
C THR A 242 4.77 17.42 17.90
N ASN A 243 4.86 18.17 19.00
CA ASN A 243 6.03 18.99 19.36
C ASN A 243 7.08 18.33 20.27
N VAL A 244 7.02 17.02 20.50
CA VAL A 244 7.88 16.37 21.52
C VAL A 244 9.04 15.60 20.88
N THR A 245 10.21 15.72 21.52
CA THR A 245 11.47 14.97 21.37
C THR A 245 11.34 13.46 21.66
N GLY A 246 10.20 12.87 21.30
CA GLY A 246 9.91 11.46 21.52
C GLY A 246 10.60 10.54 20.50
N PRO A 247 10.45 9.22 20.69
CA PRO A 247 11.13 8.25 19.85
C PRO A 247 10.56 8.24 18.42
N PRO A 248 11.40 8.03 17.39
CA PRO A 248 10.96 8.01 15.99
C PRO A 248 10.02 6.84 15.71
N ASN A 249 9.30 6.94 14.60
CA ASN A 249 8.57 5.82 14.02
C ASN A 249 9.55 4.66 13.74
N GLN A 250 9.14 3.44 14.07
CA GLN A 250 9.93 2.24 13.86
C GLN A 250 9.04 1.14 13.30
N TYR A 251 9.49 0.56 12.19
CA TYR A 251 8.83 -0.61 11.62
C TYR A 251 9.88 -1.65 11.24
N VAL A 252 9.82 -2.79 11.90
CA VAL A 252 10.67 -3.95 11.62
C VAL A 252 9.78 -5.09 11.24
N LYS A 253 10.01 -5.71 10.10
CA LYS A 253 9.27 -6.89 9.65
C LYS A 253 10.20 -7.91 9.03
N SER A 254 9.84 -9.17 9.12
CA SER A 254 10.56 -10.24 8.44
C SER A 254 9.65 -11.38 8.04
N ARG A 255 10.03 -12.06 6.97
CA ARG A 255 9.33 -13.25 6.47
C ARG A 255 10.35 -14.25 5.96
N PHE A 256 10.17 -15.50 6.34
CA PHE A 256 11.07 -16.61 6.06
C PHE A 256 10.28 -17.78 5.49
N SER A 257 10.89 -18.47 4.54
CA SER A 257 10.39 -19.72 3.99
C SER A 257 11.42 -20.81 4.20
N TYR A 258 10.97 -21.95 4.71
CA TYR A 258 11.77 -23.16 4.81
C TYR A 258 11.16 -24.26 3.94
N ASP A 259 11.96 -24.81 3.03
CA ASP A 259 11.59 -25.92 2.14
C ASP A 259 10.29 -25.68 1.34
N ARG A 260 9.99 -24.43 1.00
CA ARG A 260 8.74 -23.95 0.34
C ARG A 260 7.44 -24.14 1.13
N ASN A 261 7.33 -25.16 1.97
CA ASN A 261 6.12 -25.48 2.71
C ASN A 261 5.98 -24.69 4.01
N TYR A 262 7.07 -24.40 4.72
CA TYR A 262 7.02 -23.79 6.05
C TYR A 262 7.27 -22.29 5.98
N LYS A 263 6.36 -21.49 6.52
CA LYS A 263 6.43 -20.03 6.49
C LYS A 263 6.50 -19.48 7.91
N PHE A 264 7.37 -18.51 8.14
CA PHE A 264 7.48 -17.83 9.44
C PHE A 264 7.59 -16.34 9.23
N GLY A 265 7.04 -15.55 10.14
CA GLY A 265 7.18 -14.10 10.07
C GLY A 265 6.98 -13.43 11.41
N PHE A 266 7.56 -12.24 11.54
CA PHE A 266 7.27 -11.34 12.65
C PHE A 266 7.25 -9.88 12.18
N SER A 267 6.51 -9.05 12.91
CA SER A 267 6.63 -7.61 12.78
C SER A 267 6.46 -6.85 14.08
N PHE A 268 7.16 -5.73 14.17
CA PHE A 268 7.09 -4.75 15.23
C PHE A 268 6.87 -3.38 14.59
N ASN A 269 5.81 -2.70 15.00
CA ASN A 269 5.48 -1.36 14.52
C ASN A 269 5.25 -0.46 15.74
N ARG A 270 5.86 0.72 15.74
CA ARG A 270 5.64 1.77 16.74
C ARG A 270 5.66 3.12 16.04
N TYR A 271 4.56 3.85 16.12
CA TYR A 271 4.46 5.17 15.51
C TYR A 271 5.25 6.23 16.29
N LEU A 272 5.47 7.38 15.64
CA LEU A 272 6.13 8.53 16.24
C LEU A 272 5.44 8.88 17.57
N ASN A 273 6.23 9.05 18.64
CA ASN A 273 5.76 9.36 20.00
C ASN A 273 4.88 8.31 20.70
N GLU A 274 4.61 7.16 20.08
CA GLU A 274 3.85 6.07 20.71
C GLU A 274 4.69 5.39 21.81
N PRO A 275 4.14 5.12 23.00
CA PRO A 275 4.84 4.35 24.03
C PRO A 275 5.07 2.90 23.58
N VAL A 276 6.14 2.29 24.08
CA VAL A 276 6.39 0.85 23.83
C VAL A 276 5.54 0.03 24.80
N TYR A 277 4.68 -0.81 24.24
CA TYR A 277 3.90 -1.78 24.99
C TYR A 277 4.65 -3.11 25.09
N TYR A 278 4.73 -3.65 26.29
CA TYR A 278 5.43 -4.91 26.58
C TYR A 278 4.42 -6.04 26.86
N TYR A 279 4.83 -7.29 26.67
CA TYR A 279 4.02 -8.45 27.10
C TYR A 279 3.95 -8.55 28.62
N ASP A 280 5.06 -8.20 29.27
CA ASP A 280 5.25 -8.23 30.71
C ASP A 280 6.17 -7.06 31.11
N ASP A 281 5.83 -6.41 32.21
CA ASP A 281 6.52 -5.22 32.71
C ASP A 281 7.91 -5.55 33.29
N GLU A 282 8.13 -6.78 33.75
CA GLU A 282 9.42 -7.21 34.31
C GLU A 282 10.45 -7.46 33.21
N ASN A 283 10.11 -8.31 32.23
CA ASN A 283 11.04 -8.71 31.18
C ASN A 283 11.17 -7.71 30.02
N ARG A 284 10.25 -6.73 29.93
CA ARG A 284 10.24 -5.66 28.92
C ARG A 284 10.44 -6.15 27.49
N PHE A 285 9.84 -7.28 27.14
CA PHE A 285 9.81 -7.76 25.76
C PHE A 285 8.67 -7.06 24.99
N PRO A 286 8.97 -6.27 23.93
CA PRO A 286 7.95 -5.52 23.21
C PRO A 286 6.89 -6.43 22.60
N ARG A 287 5.63 -5.99 22.60
CA ARG A 287 4.56 -6.68 21.90
C ARG A 287 4.85 -6.69 20.40
N LEU A 288 4.82 -7.89 19.81
CA LEU A 288 5.08 -8.10 18.39
C LEU A 288 3.98 -8.94 17.75
N LYS A 289 3.89 -8.85 16.44
CA LYS A 289 3.17 -9.81 15.61
C LYS A 289 4.08 -10.95 15.22
N PHE A 290 3.50 -12.15 15.14
CA PHE A 290 4.21 -13.31 14.62
C PHE A 290 3.23 -14.27 13.96
N PHE A 291 3.71 -15.04 12.99
CA PHE A 291 2.99 -16.18 12.47
C PHE A 291 3.92 -17.33 12.15
N ALA A 292 3.35 -18.54 12.20
CA ALA A 292 3.92 -19.74 11.62
C ALA A 292 2.86 -20.35 10.69
N GLY A 293 3.29 -20.82 9.53
CA GLY A 293 2.41 -21.36 8.51
C GLY A 293 3.00 -22.59 7.83
N VAL A 294 2.09 -23.40 7.30
CA VAL A 294 2.41 -24.56 6.49
C VAL A 294 1.53 -24.53 5.25
N GLU A 295 2.12 -24.63 4.07
CA GLU A 295 1.44 -24.56 2.77
C GLU A 295 1.66 -25.86 1.97
N ASN A 296 0.69 -26.22 1.13
CA ASN A 296 0.74 -27.27 0.11
C ASN A 296 1.20 -28.65 0.63
N ILE A 297 0.52 -29.17 1.66
CA ILE A 297 0.71 -30.56 2.12
C ILE A 297 -0.37 -31.46 1.50
N ASP A 298 0.06 -32.53 0.83
CA ASP A 298 -0.83 -33.61 0.42
C ASP A 298 -1.19 -34.50 1.62
N LEU A 299 -2.48 -34.54 1.96
CA LEU A 299 -3.00 -35.36 3.04
C LEU A 299 -3.53 -36.71 2.54
N GLY A 300 -3.81 -36.85 1.24
CA GLY A 300 -4.52 -38.00 0.68
C GLY A 300 -3.83 -39.33 0.96
N ASP A 301 -2.51 -39.37 0.77
CA ASP A 301 -1.66 -40.54 1.00
C ASP A 301 -1.67 -41.03 2.46
N HIS A 302 -1.91 -40.13 3.42
CA HIS A 302 -1.79 -40.43 4.86
C HIS A 302 -3.10 -40.92 5.48
N ILE A 303 -4.24 -40.56 4.91
CA ILE A 303 -5.58 -40.89 5.46
C ILE A 303 -6.46 -41.71 4.50
N GLY A 304 -5.96 -42.05 3.31
CA GLY A 304 -6.68 -42.86 2.32
C GLY A 304 -7.84 -42.13 1.63
N LEU A 305 -7.73 -40.80 1.51
CA LEU A 305 -8.67 -39.93 0.80
C LEU A 305 -7.92 -39.18 -0.30
N ASP A 306 -7.67 -39.86 -1.41
CA ASP A 306 -7.02 -39.29 -2.60
C ASP A 306 -7.68 -37.96 -2.98
N GLY A 307 -6.86 -36.93 -3.24
CA GLY A 307 -7.33 -35.59 -3.62
C GLY A 307 -7.59 -34.61 -2.47
N LEU A 308 -7.43 -35.02 -1.20
CA LEU A 308 -7.46 -34.09 -0.06
C LEU A 308 -6.10 -33.39 0.13
N THR A 309 -6.10 -32.07 -0.01
CA THR A 309 -4.89 -31.25 0.15
C THR A 309 -5.08 -30.20 1.23
N LEU A 310 -4.12 -30.10 2.16
CA LEU A 310 -4.01 -28.93 3.03
C LEU A 310 -3.27 -27.85 2.26
N ARG A 311 -4.02 -26.88 1.73
CA ARG A 311 -3.44 -25.78 0.96
C ARG A 311 -2.69 -24.83 1.87
N LYS A 312 -3.30 -24.39 2.97
CA LYS A 312 -2.70 -23.42 3.90
C LYS A 312 -3.16 -23.67 5.33
N LEU A 313 -2.25 -23.59 6.28
CA LEU A 313 -2.51 -23.54 7.71
C LEU A 313 -1.64 -22.44 8.32
N TYR A 314 -2.24 -21.50 9.04
CA TYR A 314 -1.55 -20.41 9.70
C TYR A 314 -1.95 -20.32 11.17
N VAL A 315 -0.96 -20.13 12.04
CA VAL A 315 -1.10 -19.94 13.48
C VAL A 315 -0.40 -18.64 13.87
N GLY A 316 -1.02 -17.83 14.73
CA GLY A 316 -0.54 -16.51 15.10
C GLY A 316 -1.34 -15.41 14.41
N ASP A 317 -0.70 -14.34 13.95
CA ASP A 317 -1.33 -13.24 13.22
C ASP A 317 -1.54 -13.60 11.75
N TYR A 318 -2.77 -13.52 11.26
CA TYR A 318 -3.11 -13.88 9.89
C TYR A 318 -4.08 -12.89 9.25
N SER A 319 -4.07 -12.87 7.92
CA SER A 319 -5.05 -12.18 7.09
C SER A 319 -6.02 -13.18 6.49
N ALA A 320 -7.28 -12.77 6.38
CA ALA A 320 -8.35 -13.51 5.76
C ALA A 320 -9.15 -12.54 4.88
N THR A 321 -9.32 -12.88 3.61
CA THR A 321 -10.01 -12.03 2.65
C THR A 321 -10.76 -12.86 1.62
N PHE A 322 -12.06 -12.60 1.50
CA PHE A 322 -12.96 -13.35 0.61
C PHE A 322 -13.74 -12.40 -0.30
N GLY A 323 -14.20 -12.93 -1.44
CA GLY A 323 -15.05 -12.20 -2.39
C GLY A 323 -14.52 -10.82 -2.81
N GLN A 324 -15.42 -9.84 -2.74
CA GLN A 324 -15.20 -8.42 -2.99
C GLN A 324 -14.97 -7.59 -1.71
N GLY A 325 -14.68 -8.23 -0.58
CA GLY A 325 -14.46 -7.58 0.71
C GLY A 325 -15.72 -6.95 1.31
N ILE A 326 -16.92 -7.46 1.01
CA ILE A 326 -18.17 -7.01 1.65
C ILE A 326 -18.37 -7.68 2.99
N ILE A 327 -18.11 -8.98 3.06
CA ILE A 327 -18.31 -9.79 4.26
C ILE A 327 -17.02 -9.78 5.09
N MET A 328 -15.87 -10.11 4.51
CA MET A 328 -14.63 -10.27 5.29
C MET A 328 -13.37 -9.83 4.56
N GLU A 329 -12.73 -8.77 5.07
CA GLU A 329 -11.37 -8.37 4.77
C GLU A 329 -10.74 -7.64 5.98
N ASN A 330 -9.74 -8.26 6.62
CA ASN A 330 -9.26 -7.86 7.94
C ASN A 330 -8.06 -6.88 7.94
N THR A 331 -8.21 -5.73 7.29
CA THR A 331 -7.17 -4.68 7.23
C THR A 331 -7.62 -3.37 7.90
N ASP A 332 -6.69 -2.55 8.38
CA ASP A 332 -6.98 -1.22 8.94
C ASP A 332 -6.92 -0.12 7.88
N PHE A 333 -6.58 -0.46 6.64
CA PHE A 333 -6.33 0.55 5.61
C PHE A 333 -7.53 0.76 4.69
N PHE A 334 -7.96 2.01 4.58
CA PHE A 334 -8.91 2.42 3.55
C PHE A 334 -8.20 2.72 2.22
N THR A 335 -8.65 2.10 1.13
CA THR A 335 -8.22 2.46 -0.23
C THR A 335 -9.40 3.01 -1.03
N PRO A 336 -9.39 4.28 -1.44
CA PRO A 336 -10.44 4.80 -2.31
C PRO A 336 -10.53 4.00 -3.62
N ARG A 337 -11.75 3.59 -3.97
CA ARG A 337 -12.13 2.93 -5.21
C ARG A 337 -11.38 1.60 -5.41
N LYS A 338 -11.23 0.82 -4.34
CA LYS A 338 -10.64 -0.53 -4.35
C LYS A 338 -11.46 -1.50 -5.21
N SER A 339 -11.09 -1.64 -6.47
CA SER A 339 -11.84 -2.45 -7.45
C SER A 339 -11.46 -3.92 -7.48
N GLY A 340 -10.34 -4.33 -6.86
CA GLY A 340 -9.80 -5.67 -7.00
C GLY A 340 -8.96 -5.90 -8.26
N PHE A 341 -8.88 -4.91 -9.17
CA PHE A 341 -8.13 -4.99 -10.43
C PHE A 341 -6.94 -4.03 -10.48
N GLY A 342 -5.94 -4.39 -11.31
CA GLY A 342 -4.72 -3.59 -11.50
C GLY A 342 -4.01 -3.30 -10.18
N PHE A 343 -3.61 -2.04 -9.97
CA PHE A 343 -2.87 -1.63 -8.76
C PHE A 343 -3.71 -1.69 -7.48
N ARG A 344 -5.05 -1.85 -7.58
CA ARG A 344 -5.96 -1.95 -6.42
C ARG A 344 -6.41 -3.39 -6.20
N LYS A 345 -5.45 -4.29 -6.29
CA LYS A 345 -5.64 -5.72 -6.13
C LYS A 345 -6.07 -6.07 -4.71
N ARG A 346 -6.86 -7.14 -4.58
CA ARG A 346 -7.30 -7.73 -3.31
C ARG A 346 -6.69 -9.12 -3.20
N PHE A 347 -6.26 -9.49 -1.99
CA PHE A 347 -5.70 -10.79 -1.69
C PHE A 347 -6.89 -11.71 -1.51
N LYS A 348 -6.87 -12.91 -2.08
CA LYS A 348 -7.92 -13.90 -1.88
C LYS A 348 -7.38 -15.07 -1.09
N GLY A 349 -8.14 -15.49 -0.08
CA GLY A 349 -7.81 -16.60 0.82
C GLY A 349 -7.17 -16.13 2.12
N ILE A 350 -6.30 -16.98 2.68
CA ILE A 350 -5.59 -16.74 3.95
C ILE A 350 -4.08 -16.61 3.77
N SER A 351 -3.43 -15.79 4.61
CA SER A 351 -1.96 -15.71 4.68
C SER A 351 -1.48 -15.21 6.04
N GLY A 352 -0.21 -15.45 6.39
CA GLY A 352 0.42 -14.85 7.57
C GLY A 352 0.52 -13.32 7.47
N ASP A 353 0.18 -12.60 8.54
CA ASP A 353 0.11 -11.14 8.56
C ASP A 353 1.30 -10.48 9.27
N ASN A 354 2.17 -9.83 8.48
CA ASN A 354 3.24 -8.97 8.98
C ASN A 354 2.96 -7.47 8.86
N SER A 355 1.78 -7.08 8.37
CA SER A 355 1.45 -5.68 8.11
C SER A 355 1.30 -4.86 9.39
N ARG A 356 1.19 -3.54 9.24
CA ARG A 356 0.92 -2.60 10.33
C ARG A 356 -0.53 -2.61 10.85
N THR A 357 -1.39 -3.47 10.34
CA THR A 357 -2.79 -3.62 10.81
C THR A 357 -2.85 -3.96 12.30
N ARG A 358 -3.56 -3.22 13.13
CA ARG A 358 -3.68 -3.47 14.58
C ARG A 358 -5.12 -3.75 14.97
N GLN A 359 -6.05 -2.86 14.64
CA GLN A 359 -7.41 -2.85 15.17
C GLN A 359 -8.27 -3.99 14.62
N PHE A 360 -8.21 -4.29 13.33
CA PHE A 360 -8.97 -5.37 12.70
C PHE A 360 -8.12 -6.59 12.33
N GLY A 361 -6.83 -6.62 12.69
CA GLY A 361 -5.96 -7.77 12.45
C GLY A 361 -6.40 -8.98 13.29
N LEU A 362 -6.28 -10.20 12.77
CA LEU A 362 -6.71 -11.43 13.45
C LEU A 362 -5.52 -12.17 14.06
N ARG A 363 -5.74 -12.83 15.20
CA ARG A 363 -4.73 -13.67 15.86
C ARG A 363 -5.36 -14.96 16.39
N GLY A 364 -4.90 -16.09 15.90
CA GLY A 364 -5.43 -17.42 16.24
C GLY A 364 -5.00 -18.47 15.23
N VAL A 365 -5.95 -19.20 14.66
CA VAL A 365 -5.70 -20.28 13.70
C VAL A 365 -6.60 -20.11 12.48
N ALA A 366 -6.03 -20.27 11.28
CA ALA A 366 -6.76 -20.31 10.02
C ALA A 366 -6.26 -21.47 9.15
N ALA A 367 -7.18 -22.17 8.51
CA ALA A 367 -6.86 -23.30 7.63
C ALA A 367 -7.69 -23.26 6.35
N GLU A 368 -7.09 -23.70 5.25
CA GLU A 368 -7.68 -23.85 3.93
C GLU A 368 -7.39 -25.25 3.42
N VAL A 369 -8.45 -25.98 3.08
CA VAL A 369 -8.39 -27.37 2.61
C VAL A 369 -9.08 -27.45 1.26
N GLY A 370 -8.43 -28.10 0.30
CA GLY A 370 -8.98 -28.39 -1.01
C GLY A 370 -9.32 -29.87 -1.14
N TYR A 371 -10.47 -30.18 -1.72
CA TYR A 371 -10.87 -31.54 -2.11
C TYR A 371 -11.57 -31.49 -3.46
N GLU A 372 -10.92 -31.99 -4.52
CA GLU A 372 -11.40 -31.88 -5.90
C GLU A 372 -11.78 -30.42 -6.23
N ASP A 373 -13.04 -30.19 -6.65
CA ASP A 373 -13.62 -28.90 -7.00
C ASP A 373 -14.09 -28.06 -5.78
N PHE A 374 -13.89 -28.57 -4.56
CA PHE A 374 -14.28 -27.88 -3.33
C PHE A 374 -13.08 -27.27 -2.62
N THR A 375 -13.25 -26.02 -2.17
CA THR A 375 -12.30 -25.35 -1.27
C THR A 375 -13.05 -24.90 -0.02
N ALA A 376 -12.54 -25.29 1.15
CA ALA A 376 -13.09 -24.88 2.43
C ALA A 376 -12.02 -24.16 3.26
N THR A 377 -12.33 -22.94 3.68
CA THR A 377 -11.50 -22.13 4.56
C THR A 377 -12.23 -21.91 5.88
N GLY A 378 -11.54 -22.10 7.01
CA GLY A 378 -12.06 -21.83 8.35
C GLY A 378 -11.04 -21.07 9.18
N PHE A 379 -11.52 -20.17 10.04
CA PHE A 379 -10.64 -19.38 10.90
C PHE A 379 -11.27 -19.03 12.26
N VAL A 380 -10.42 -18.90 13.26
CA VAL A 380 -10.75 -18.46 14.63
C VAL A 380 -9.69 -17.48 15.13
N SER A 381 -10.14 -16.37 15.71
CA SER A 381 -9.28 -15.33 16.26
C SER A 381 -9.78 -14.86 17.62
N PHE A 382 -8.88 -14.67 18.58
CA PHE A 382 -9.19 -14.07 19.88
C PHE A 382 -8.23 -12.92 20.17
N LYS A 383 -8.76 -11.70 20.28
CA LYS A 383 -7.91 -10.50 20.38
C LYS A 383 -8.59 -9.34 21.08
N ASP A 384 -7.80 -8.54 21.78
CA ASP A 384 -8.24 -7.27 22.36
C ASP A 384 -8.38 -6.18 21.28
N ARG A 385 -9.38 -5.31 21.42
CA ARG A 385 -9.75 -4.24 20.49
C ARG A 385 -9.78 -2.90 21.19
N ASP A 386 -9.37 -1.88 20.45
CA ASP A 386 -9.49 -0.50 20.89
C ASP A 386 -10.94 -0.02 20.69
N ALA A 387 -11.53 0.57 21.72
CA ALA A 387 -12.94 0.96 21.71
C ALA A 387 -13.20 2.12 22.65
N ILE A 388 -14.13 2.99 22.28
CA ILE A 388 -14.60 4.06 23.17
C ILE A 388 -15.66 3.47 24.10
N LEU A 389 -15.33 3.37 25.38
CA LEU A 389 -16.25 2.90 26.42
C LEU A 389 -17.28 3.97 26.79
N ASN A 390 -18.49 3.52 27.14
CA ASN A 390 -19.54 4.40 27.63
C ASN A 390 -19.24 4.85 29.08
N LEU A 391 -19.54 6.11 29.37
CA LEU A 391 -19.53 6.73 30.70
C LEU A 391 -20.69 6.23 31.57
N ALA A 392 -21.80 5.80 30.97
CA ALA A 392 -22.87 5.14 31.71
C ALA A 392 -22.56 3.65 31.90
N GLU A 393 -22.80 3.13 33.10
CA GLU A 393 -22.84 1.68 33.31
C GLU A 393 -24.09 1.10 32.65
N SER A 394 -23.90 0.10 31.79
CA SER A 394 -25.01 -0.58 31.12
C SER A 394 -25.72 -1.54 32.08
N ASP A 395 -24.99 -2.18 32.99
CA ASP A 395 -25.50 -3.09 34.01
C ASP A 395 -24.54 -3.12 35.22
N SER A 396 -25.10 -3.05 36.43
CA SER A 396 -24.39 -3.17 37.72
C SER A 396 -23.53 -4.43 37.88
N VAL A 397 -23.78 -5.49 37.10
CA VAL A 397 -23.04 -6.77 37.18
C VAL A 397 -22.04 -6.95 36.03
N LEU A 398 -22.33 -6.41 34.84
CA LEU A 398 -21.55 -6.64 33.61
C LEU A 398 -20.69 -5.44 33.20
N GLY A 399 -20.83 -4.31 33.88
CA GLY A 399 -20.03 -3.11 33.68
C GLY A 399 -20.51 -2.24 32.51
N ARG A 400 -19.57 -1.52 31.90
CA ARG A 400 -19.81 -0.51 30.86
C ARG A 400 -19.80 -1.14 29.47
N GLY A 401 -20.82 -0.80 28.67
CA GLY A 401 -20.82 -1.06 27.23
C GLY A 401 -19.80 -0.20 26.49
N PHE A 402 -19.64 -0.46 25.19
CA PHE A 402 -18.80 0.34 24.30
C PHE A 402 -19.62 0.92 23.16
N SER A 403 -19.29 2.15 22.77
CA SER A 403 -20.01 2.89 21.74
C SER A 403 -19.54 2.51 20.34
N GLN A 404 -18.23 2.59 20.11
CA GLN A 404 -17.60 2.40 18.80
C GLN A 404 -16.22 1.77 18.94
N LEU A 405 -15.88 0.91 17.99
CA LEU A 405 -14.48 0.50 17.77
C LEU A 405 -13.73 1.66 17.11
N ILE A 406 -12.46 1.84 17.44
CA ILE A 406 -11.65 2.96 16.91
C ILE A 406 -10.31 2.44 16.40
N VAL A 407 -9.90 2.93 15.22
CA VAL A 407 -8.57 2.68 14.67
C VAL A 407 -7.68 3.85 15.09
N LEU A 408 -6.76 3.58 16.01
CA LEU A 408 -5.86 4.59 16.55
C LEU A 408 -4.56 4.63 15.74
N ASP A 409 -4.19 5.80 15.22
CA ASP A 409 -2.87 6.02 14.62
C ASP A 409 -1.78 5.91 15.68
N GLN A 410 -1.90 6.66 16.77
CA GLN A 410 -1.06 6.56 17.96
C GLN A 410 -1.87 5.94 19.09
N ARG A 411 -1.43 4.77 19.58
CA ARG A 411 -2.10 4.09 20.69
C ARG A 411 -1.63 4.69 22.01
N PHE A 412 -2.24 5.80 22.42
CA PHE A 412 -2.14 6.28 23.80
C PHE A 412 -3.17 5.57 24.68
N LYS A 413 -2.93 5.47 26.00
CA LYS A 413 -3.87 4.80 26.91
C LYS A 413 -5.22 5.52 27.02
N TYR A 414 -5.23 6.84 26.91
CA TYR A 414 -6.43 7.69 26.99
C TYR A 414 -6.36 8.78 25.92
N ALA A 415 -7.51 9.37 25.60
CA ALA A 415 -7.56 10.64 24.90
C ALA A 415 -7.03 11.76 25.83
N LEU A 416 -6.02 12.51 25.39
CA LEU A 416 -5.32 13.49 26.24
C LEU A 416 -6.22 14.67 26.65
N ASP A 417 -7.22 14.99 25.83
CA ASP A 417 -8.16 16.09 25.98
C ASP A 417 -9.57 15.65 26.43
N ASP A 418 -9.75 14.38 26.85
CA ASP A 418 -10.99 13.90 27.48
C ASP A 418 -10.80 13.67 28.99
N PRO A 419 -11.08 14.66 29.85
CA PRO A 419 -10.91 14.51 31.30
C PRO A 419 -11.93 13.54 31.93
N LEU A 420 -13.04 13.23 31.26
CA LEU A 420 -14.07 12.34 31.81
C LEU A 420 -13.61 10.88 31.79
N ARG A 421 -12.95 10.46 30.70
CA ARG A 421 -12.43 9.08 30.53
C ARG A 421 -10.97 8.93 30.92
N GLY A 422 -10.27 10.03 31.19
CA GLY A 422 -8.87 10.04 31.60
C GLY A 422 -8.61 9.42 32.99
N PRO A 423 -7.34 9.33 33.39
CA PRO A 423 -6.92 8.71 34.66
C PRO A 423 -7.44 9.46 35.91
N ASP A 424 -7.69 10.76 35.78
CA ASP A 424 -8.27 11.59 36.85
C ASP A 424 -9.81 11.57 36.86
N GLY A 425 -10.43 10.89 35.88
CA GLY A 425 -11.87 10.71 35.74
C GLY A 425 -12.31 9.28 36.05
N GLU A 426 -13.02 8.65 35.11
CA GLU A 426 -13.52 7.27 35.24
C GLU A 426 -12.46 6.19 34.92
N ASP A 427 -11.22 6.59 34.59
CA ASP A 427 -10.11 5.70 34.21
C ASP A 427 -10.45 4.69 33.10
N LEU A 428 -11.15 5.18 32.07
CA LEU A 428 -11.63 4.37 30.96
C LEU A 428 -10.64 4.42 29.80
N SER A 429 -9.68 3.51 29.83
CA SER A 429 -8.77 3.32 28.69
C SER A 429 -9.56 2.85 27.46
N TRP A 430 -9.33 3.49 26.32
CA TRP A 430 -9.81 3.03 25.02
C TRP A 430 -8.91 1.95 24.40
N LEU A 431 -7.78 1.61 25.02
CA LEU A 431 -6.84 0.60 24.50
C LEU A 431 -7.18 -0.76 25.02
N ASN A 432 -7.24 -1.75 24.12
CA ASN A 432 -7.56 -3.14 24.47
C ASN A 432 -8.82 -3.22 25.37
N ALA A 433 -9.78 -2.34 25.12
CA ALA A 433 -10.92 -2.10 26.01
C ALA A 433 -12.00 -3.19 25.91
N VAL A 434 -12.05 -3.88 24.78
CA VAL A 434 -13.01 -4.94 24.45
C VAL A 434 -12.25 -6.17 23.96
N LYS A 435 -12.62 -7.36 24.42
CA LYS A 435 -12.14 -8.62 23.83
C LYS A 435 -13.08 -9.06 22.72
N GLU A 436 -12.52 -9.56 21.62
CA GLU A 436 -13.29 -10.08 20.50
C GLU A 436 -12.87 -11.52 20.17
N LEU A 437 -13.84 -12.43 20.13
CA LEU A 437 -13.73 -13.74 19.51
C LEU A 437 -14.37 -13.68 18.12
N THR A 438 -13.58 -13.86 17.06
CA THR A 438 -14.09 -13.93 15.69
C THR A 438 -13.98 -15.36 15.16
N LEU A 439 -15.09 -15.92 14.71
CA LEU A 439 -15.20 -17.23 14.07
C LEU A 439 -15.75 -17.05 12.66
N GLY A 440 -15.16 -17.68 11.66
CA GLY A 440 -15.70 -17.59 10.31
C GLY A 440 -15.17 -18.63 9.37
N GLY A 441 -15.76 -18.66 8.18
CA GLY A 441 -15.39 -19.58 7.13
C GLY A 441 -15.92 -19.18 5.76
N HIS A 442 -15.32 -19.81 4.76
CA HIS A 442 -15.67 -19.66 3.35
C HIS A 442 -15.71 -21.05 2.70
N LEU A 443 -16.77 -21.34 1.97
CA LEU A 443 -16.93 -22.58 1.20
C LEU A 443 -17.12 -22.24 -0.27
N GLN A 444 -16.23 -22.71 -1.13
CA GLN A 444 -16.24 -22.48 -2.57
C GLN A 444 -16.42 -23.80 -3.32
N TYR A 445 -17.21 -23.74 -4.38
CA TYR A 445 -17.31 -24.79 -5.39
C TYR A 445 -16.94 -24.25 -6.77
N ASP A 446 -15.95 -24.88 -7.39
CA ASP A 446 -15.41 -24.53 -8.70
C ASP A 446 -16.10 -25.35 -9.79
N PHE A 447 -16.80 -24.69 -10.73
CA PHE A 447 -17.44 -25.38 -11.86
C PHE A 447 -16.46 -25.63 -13.02
N GLN A 448 -15.52 -24.70 -13.19
CA GLN A 448 -14.45 -24.69 -14.19
C GLN A 448 -13.44 -23.62 -13.77
N PRO A 449 -12.20 -23.62 -14.30
CA PRO A 449 -11.20 -22.60 -13.98
C PRO A 449 -11.73 -21.17 -14.07
N GLY A 450 -11.71 -20.47 -12.92
CA GLY A 450 -12.18 -19.09 -12.80
C GLY A 450 -13.69 -18.86 -12.86
N THR A 451 -14.51 -19.93 -12.82
CA THR A 451 -15.96 -19.87 -12.61
C THR A 451 -16.37 -20.68 -11.38
N TRP A 452 -16.88 -20.00 -10.36
CA TRP A 452 -17.18 -20.60 -9.07
C TRP A 452 -18.23 -19.82 -8.30
N ILE A 453 -18.78 -20.46 -7.27
CA ILE A 453 -19.65 -19.84 -6.26
C ILE A 453 -19.10 -20.13 -4.86
N GLY A 454 -19.15 -19.11 -4.02
CA GLY A 454 -18.66 -19.12 -2.64
C GLY A 454 -19.75 -18.70 -1.66
N LEU A 455 -19.71 -19.28 -0.46
CA LEU A 455 -20.52 -18.88 0.70
C LEU A 455 -19.58 -18.43 1.80
N THR A 456 -19.82 -17.24 2.36
CA THR A 456 -18.99 -16.68 3.43
C THR A 456 -19.84 -16.37 4.65
N TYR A 457 -19.35 -16.72 5.84
CA TYR A 457 -19.97 -16.41 7.13
C TYR A 457 -18.90 -16.03 8.14
N TYR A 458 -19.18 -15.04 8.98
CA TYR A 458 -18.43 -14.85 10.21
C TYR A 458 -19.31 -14.30 11.35
N GLU A 459 -18.91 -14.61 12.58
CA GLU A 459 -19.42 -14.07 13.83
C GLU A 459 -18.28 -13.44 14.63
N SER A 460 -18.47 -12.21 15.09
CA SER A 460 -17.62 -11.56 16.09
C SER A 460 -18.39 -11.40 17.39
N ALA A 461 -17.95 -12.09 18.44
CA ALA A 461 -18.50 -12.00 19.78
C ALA A 461 -17.63 -11.10 20.68
N TYR A 462 -18.23 -10.43 21.67
CA TYR A 462 -17.60 -9.43 22.54
C TYR A 462 -17.92 -9.66 24.03
N ASP A 463 -16.98 -9.33 24.91
CA ASP A 463 -17.13 -9.39 26.38
C ASP A 463 -17.89 -8.21 26.98
N ARG A 464 -18.28 -7.24 26.14
CA ARG A 464 -19.03 -6.05 26.55
C ARG A 464 -20.27 -5.87 25.69
N TYR A 465 -21.25 -5.15 26.23
CA TYR A 465 -22.39 -4.72 25.43
C TYR A 465 -21.94 -3.72 24.36
N LEU A 466 -22.26 -4.04 23.12
CA LEU A 466 -22.16 -3.12 22.01
C LEU A 466 -23.39 -2.20 22.02
N ASP A 467 -23.23 -1.01 22.56
CA ASP A 467 -24.29 -0.01 22.76
C ASP A 467 -23.83 1.36 22.22
N PRO A 468 -23.97 1.61 20.90
CA PRO A 468 -23.61 2.89 20.29
C PRO A 468 -24.32 4.07 20.95
N ASN A 469 -23.55 4.94 21.61
CA ASN A 469 -24.03 6.17 22.21
C ASN A 469 -23.19 7.36 21.70
N PRO A 470 -23.66 8.08 20.67
CA PRO A 470 -22.94 9.22 20.12
C PRO A 470 -22.96 10.47 21.03
N GLU A 471 -23.94 10.58 21.94
CA GLU A 471 -24.00 11.72 22.88
C GLU A 471 -22.76 11.79 23.77
N GLU A 472 -22.19 10.64 24.14
CA GLU A 472 -21.01 10.58 25.00
C GLU A 472 -19.68 10.72 24.24
N ILE A 473 -19.72 10.72 22.90
CA ILE A 473 -18.57 10.98 22.03
C ILE A 473 -18.53 12.47 21.64
N THR A 474 -19.69 13.11 21.56
CA THR A 474 -19.81 14.54 21.29
C THR A 474 -19.67 15.37 22.56
N SER A 475 -19.09 16.56 22.45
CA SER A 475 -19.02 17.53 23.54
C SER A 475 -20.40 18.17 23.77
N ASP A 476 -20.78 18.41 25.03
CA ASP A 476 -22.00 19.12 25.43
C ASP A 476 -23.30 18.57 24.78
N ALA A 477 -24.28 19.44 24.51
CA ALA A 477 -25.49 19.12 23.77
C ALA A 477 -25.29 19.16 22.23
N ASN A 478 -24.07 19.00 21.73
CA ASN A 478 -23.80 19.09 20.29
C ASN A 478 -24.51 17.99 19.52
N TRP A 479 -24.56 16.74 20.04
CA TRP A 479 -25.35 15.70 19.41
C TRP A 479 -26.83 16.06 19.28
N GLY A 480 -27.43 16.83 20.19
CA GLY A 480 -28.84 17.25 20.05
C GLY A 480 -29.05 18.42 19.08
N SER A 481 -28.05 19.31 18.95
CA SER A 481 -28.20 20.63 18.32
C SER A 481 -27.51 20.79 16.97
N ARG A 482 -26.54 19.93 16.64
CA ARG A 482 -25.69 20.03 15.44
C ARG A 482 -25.84 18.85 14.48
N GLN A 483 -26.85 18.00 14.68
CA GLN A 483 -27.07 16.85 13.81
C GLN A 483 -27.28 17.27 12.36
N VAL A 484 -26.76 16.45 11.48
CA VAL A 484 -26.91 16.53 10.04
C VAL A 484 -27.51 15.23 9.52
N THR A 485 -28.13 15.28 8.34
CA THR A 485 -28.79 14.11 7.76
C THR A 485 -27.84 12.91 7.58
N ALA A 486 -26.55 13.18 7.34
CA ALA A 486 -25.52 12.15 7.23
C ALA A 486 -25.30 11.37 8.53
N ASP A 487 -25.63 11.92 9.71
CA ASP A 487 -25.51 11.23 11.01
C ASP A 487 -26.47 10.04 11.13
N SER A 488 -27.33 9.80 10.13
CA SER A 488 -28.05 8.54 9.99
C SER A 488 -27.12 7.32 9.95
N GLU A 489 -25.88 7.45 9.43
CA GLU A 489 -24.87 6.37 9.51
C GLU A 489 -24.49 6.04 10.96
N ILE A 490 -24.34 7.07 11.80
CA ILE A 490 -24.02 6.92 13.22
C ILE A 490 -25.23 6.32 13.96
N LYS A 491 -26.43 6.85 13.71
CA LYS A 491 -27.68 6.36 14.33
C LYS A 491 -28.02 4.91 13.98
N GLN A 492 -27.57 4.44 12.81
CA GLN A 492 -27.80 3.07 12.34
C GLN A 492 -26.66 2.11 12.67
N SER A 493 -25.64 2.56 13.39
CA SER A 493 -24.56 1.71 13.90
C SER A 493 -25.13 0.47 14.59
N TYR A 494 -24.44 -0.64 14.43
CA TYR A 494 -24.88 -1.91 14.97
C TYR A 494 -24.72 -1.93 16.49
N GLY A 495 -25.76 -2.37 17.21
CA GLY A 495 -25.74 -2.50 18.66
C GLY A 495 -27.12 -2.46 19.31
N GLY A 496 -27.16 -2.35 20.63
CA GLY A 496 -28.37 -2.38 21.43
C GLY A 496 -28.88 -3.81 21.67
N PRO A 497 -30.18 -4.01 21.99
CA PRO A 497 -30.72 -5.32 22.35
C PRO A 497 -30.52 -6.42 21.30
N ILE A 498 -30.35 -6.04 20.04
CA ILE A 498 -30.23 -6.96 18.91
C ILE A 498 -28.86 -7.63 18.82
N SER A 499 -27.83 -6.99 19.38
CA SER A 499 -26.48 -7.56 19.44
C SER A 499 -26.33 -8.52 20.62
N ARG A 500 -27.28 -8.56 21.57
CA ARG A 500 -27.14 -9.29 22.83
C ARG A 500 -27.40 -10.78 22.64
N GLY A 501 -26.54 -11.61 23.19
CA GLY A 501 -26.76 -13.05 23.28
C GLY A 501 -25.54 -13.78 23.83
N THR A 502 -25.54 -15.10 23.67
CA THR A 502 -24.51 -15.99 24.21
C THR A 502 -23.74 -16.66 23.08
N ASN A 503 -22.46 -16.95 23.31
CA ASN A 503 -21.61 -17.68 22.37
C ASN A 503 -21.29 -19.07 22.94
N PRO A 504 -21.38 -20.16 22.16
CA PRO A 504 -21.14 -21.51 22.65
C PRO A 504 -19.65 -21.85 22.89
N PHE A 505 -18.72 -21.03 22.41
CA PHE A 505 -17.28 -21.23 22.50
C PHE A 505 -16.61 -20.26 23.48
N TRP A 506 -17.32 -19.23 23.95
CA TRP A 506 -16.81 -18.24 24.90
C TRP A 506 -17.91 -17.72 25.82
N ASP A 507 -17.88 -18.18 27.07
CA ASP A 507 -18.94 -17.90 28.05
C ASP A 507 -19.03 -16.42 28.48
N ASP A 508 -17.92 -15.65 28.39
CA ASP A 508 -17.94 -14.21 28.71
C ASP A 508 -18.56 -13.36 27.59
N ALA A 509 -18.83 -13.95 26.41
CA ALA A 509 -19.42 -13.22 25.31
C ALA A 509 -20.88 -12.86 25.61
N ILE A 510 -21.17 -11.56 25.58
CA ILE A 510 -22.52 -11.02 25.85
C ILE A 510 -23.11 -10.23 24.68
N SER A 511 -22.30 -9.87 23.68
CA SER A 511 -22.80 -9.32 22.43
C SER A 511 -22.07 -9.89 21.21
N PHE A 512 -22.70 -9.84 20.04
CA PHE A 512 -22.15 -10.37 18.80
C PHE A 512 -22.54 -9.52 17.58
N ARG A 513 -21.79 -9.68 16.50
CA ARG A 513 -22.10 -9.23 15.13
C ARG A 513 -21.95 -10.42 14.20
N ARG A 514 -22.95 -10.71 13.37
CA ARG A 514 -22.91 -11.80 12.38
C ARG A 514 -23.12 -11.26 10.99
N VAL A 515 -22.30 -11.70 10.05
CA VAL A 515 -22.43 -11.34 8.64
C VAL A 515 -22.30 -12.59 7.81
N TYR A 516 -23.18 -12.70 6.82
CA TYR A 516 -23.23 -13.86 5.94
C TYR A 516 -23.63 -13.46 4.53
N GLY A 517 -23.30 -14.31 3.58
CA GLY A 517 -23.67 -14.08 2.20
C GLY A 517 -22.93 -14.98 1.23
N PHE A 518 -22.91 -14.58 -0.03
CA PHE A 518 -22.33 -15.34 -1.11
C PHE A 518 -21.57 -14.45 -2.07
N ASP A 519 -20.58 -15.05 -2.72
CA ASP A 519 -19.79 -14.44 -3.76
C ASP A 519 -19.65 -15.39 -4.94
N PHE A 520 -19.38 -14.83 -6.10
CA PHE A 520 -19.23 -15.63 -7.31
C PHE A 520 -18.29 -14.96 -8.29
N GLN A 521 -17.74 -15.77 -9.18
CA GLN A 521 -17.00 -15.32 -10.33
C GLN A 521 -17.32 -16.21 -11.51
N ALA A 522 -17.33 -15.65 -12.71
CA ALA A 522 -17.41 -16.40 -13.96
C ALA A 522 -16.48 -15.75 -14.99
N THR A 523 -15.58 -16.54 -15.56
CA THR A 523 -14.68 -16.10 -16.64
C THR A 523 -15.11 -16.76 -17.94
N ILE A 524 -15.54 -15.93 -18.90
CA ILE A 524 -16.03 -16.36 -20.21
C ILE A 524 -15.19 -15.64 -21.26
N GLU A 525 -14.23 -16.36 -21.85
CA GLU A 525 -13.26 -15.81 -22.80
C GLU A 525 -12.60 -14.52 -22.28
N ASN A 526 -12.90 -13.38 -22.90
CA ASN A 526 -12.34 -12.07 -22.60
C ASN A 526 -13.13 -11.27 -21.55
N LEU A 527 -14.14 -11.89 -20.90
CA LEU A 527 -15.02 -11.25 -19.92
C LEU A 527 -14.96 -11.99 -18.58
N ALA A 528 -14.66 -11.26 -17.51
CA ALA A 528 -14.80 -11.75 -16.14
C ALA A 528 -15.93 -11.01 -15.42
N ILE A 529 -16.92 -11.73 -14.92
CA ILE A 529 -18.00 -11.21 -14.09
C ILE A 529 -17.76 -11.70 -12.66
N MET A 530 -17.86 -10.81 -11.68
CA MET A 530 -17.73 -11.17 -10.27
C MET A 530 -18.66 -10.35 -9.41
N GLY A 531 -19.18 -10.93 -8.34
CA GLY A 531 -20.04 -10.24 -7.41
C GLY A 531 -19.95 -10.81 -6.00
N GLU A 532 -20.38 -10.02 -5.04
CA GLU A 532 -20.58 -10.42 -3.65
C GLU A 532 -21.84 -9.73 -3.13
N TYR A 533 -22.58 -10.47 -2.30
CA TYR A 533 -23.76 -10.01 -1.58
C TYR A 533 -23.62 -10.44 -0.12
N GLY A 534 -23.77 -9.50 0.81
CA GLY A 534 -23.69 -9.76 2.25
C GLY A 534 -24.83 -9.11 3.02
N GLU A 535 -25.28 -9.79 4.07
CA GLU A 535 -26.29 -9.34 5.04
C GLU A 535 -25.71 -9.33 6.45
N LEU A 536 -26.06 -8.29 7.21
CA LEU A 536 -25.68 -8.12 8.60
C LEU A 536 -26.88 -8.47 9.49
N ASP A 537 -26.79 -9.55 10.25
CA ASP A 537 -27.87 -10.05 11.12
C ASP A 537 -28.30 -8.98 12.13
N LYS A 538 -29.44 -8.32 11.87
CA LYS A 538 -30.05 -7.28 12.70
C LYS A 538 -31.49 -7.70 13.02
N GLY A 539 -31.65 -8.96 13.45
CA GLY A 539 -32.90 -9.56 13.92
C GLY A 539 -33.86 -9.99 12.83
N GLY A 540 -33.41 -10.01 11.57
CA GLY A 540 -34.06 -10.72 10.48
C GLY A 540 -34.02 -12.24 10.66
N SER A 541 -34.72 -12.95 9.77
CA SER A 541 -34.67 -14.41 9.75
C SER A 541 -33.51 -14.84 8.87
N PHE A 542 -32.58 -15.63 9.41
CA PHE A 542 -31.44 -16.20 8.66
C PHE A 542 -31.82 -16.87 7.32
N LEU A 543 -33.03 -17.44 7.23
CA LEU A 543 -33.54 -18.10 6.00
C LEU A 543 -34.23 -17.14 5.00
N LYS A 544 -34.36 -15.85 5.32
CA LYS A 544 -35.09 -14.88 4.52
C LYS A 544 -34.17 -13.75 4.07
N MET A 545 -33.51 -13.96 2.94
CA MET A 545 -32.66 -12.94 2.33
C MET A 545 -33.40 -11.60 2.14
N GLY A 546 -32.77 -10.53 2.60
CA GLY A 546 -33.08 -9.14 2.30
C GLY A 546 -33.99 -8.45 3.30
N ASP A 547 -34.25 -9.06 4.46
CA ASP A 547 -34.94 -8.41 5.58
C ASP A 547 -34.00 -7.64 6.52
N ASP A 548 -32.71 -7.99 6.50
CA ASP A 548 -31.63 -7.32 7.22
C ASP A 548 -30.88 -6.27 6.35
N PRO A 549 -30.13 -5.33 6.97
CA PRO A 549 -29.24 -4.44 6.24
C PRO A 549 -28.26 -5.21 5.35
N LYS A 550 -28.12 -4.76 4.10
CA LYS A 550 -27.34 -5.48 3.09
C LYS A 550 -26.34 -4.60 2.35
N ALA A 551 -25.37 -5.27 1.75
CA ALA A 551 -24.39 -4.68 0.86
C ALA A 551 -24.12 -5.59 -0.33
N MET A 552 -23.91 -4.99 -1.51
CA MET A 552 -23.54 -5.72 -2.71
C MET A 552 -22.55 -4.95 -3.60
N VAL A 553 -21.70 -5.71 -4.29
CA VAL A 553 -20.83 -5.23 -5.36
C VAL A 553 -20.95 -6.22 -6.51
N LEU A 554 -21.09 -5.69 -7.73
CA LEU A 554 -21.06 -6.45 -8.96
C LEU A 554 -20.07 -5.78 -9.90
N SER A 555 -19.20 -6.55 -10.55
CA SER A 555 -18.29 -6.02 -11.56
C SER A 555 -18.15 -6.92 -12.77
N ALA A 556 -17.90 -6.29 -13.91
CA ALA A 556 -17.64 -6.91 -15.19
C ALA A 556 -16.35 -6.30 -15.78
N TYR A 557 -15.38 -7.15 -16.08
CA TYR A 557 -14.08 -6.76 -16.62
C TYR A 557 -13.86 -7.40 -17.98
N LEU A 558 -13.76 -6.57 -19.01
CA LEU A 558 -13.52 -6.96 -20.40
C LEU A 558 -12.06 -6.65 -20.75
N GLN A 559 -11.33 -7.61 -21.32
CA GLN A 559 -9.91 -7.47 -21.64
C GLN A 559 -9.58 -7.88 -23.07
N TYR A 560 -8.93 -6.98 -23.80
CA TYR A 560 -8.34 -7.20 -25.12
C TYR A 560 -6.90 -6.65 -25.15
N PRO A 561 -6.07 -7.00 -26.15
CA PRO A 561 -4.66 -6.56 -26.18
C PRO A 561 -4.44 -5.04 -26.14
N SER A 562 -5.36 -4.25 -26.71
CA SER A 562 -5.27 -2.78 -26.76
C SER A 562 -6.36 -2.06 -25.97
N PHE A 563 -7.30 -2.78 -25.34
CA PHE A 563 -8.46 -2.20 -24.71
C PHE A 563 -8.86 -2.99 -23.46
N ASN A 564 -9.19 -2.30 -22.37
CA ASN A 564 -9.95 -2.91 -21.29
C ASN A 564 -11.09 -2.00 -20.83
N LEU A 565 -12.09 -2.62 -20.22
CA LEU A 565 -13.22 -1.93 -19.61
C LEU A 565 -13.61 -2.67 -18.32
N LEU A 566 -13.58 -1.96 -17.22
CA LEU A 566 -14.16 -2.36 -15.95
C LEU A 566 -15.45 -1.57 -15.74
N ALA A 567 -16.56 -2.27 -15.57
CA ALA A 567 -17.81 -1.72 -15.06
C ALA A 567 -18.08 -2.30 -13.68
N LEU A 568 -18.43 -1.46 -12.70
CA LEU A 568 -18.69 -1.86 -11.33
C LEU A 568 -19.95 -1.14 -10.82
N TYR A 569 -20.86 -1.89 -10.23
CA TYR A 569 -22.00 -1.38 -9.47
C TYR A 569 -21.80 -1.71 -7.98
N ARG A 570 -22.19 -0.79 -7.12
CA ARG A 570 -22.12 -0.97 -5.67
C ARG A 570 -23.38 -0.42 -5.02
N ASN A 571 -23.80 -1.05 -3.94
CA ASN A 571 -24.98 -0.65 -3.19
C ASN A 571 -24.86 -1.11 -1.74
N TYR A 572 -24.68 -0.18 -0.81
CA TYR A 572 -24.54 -0.45 0.63
C TYR A 572 -25.62 0.28 1.41
N ASP A 573 -26.35 -0.45 2.27
CA ASP A 573 -27.34 0.15 3.15
C ASP A 573 -26.70 0.95 4.30
N VAL A 574 -27.41 1.99 4.76
CA VAL A 574 -26.96 2.84 5.88
C VAL A 574 -26.74 2.01 7.16
N GLY A 575 -27.57 0.98 7.36
CA GLY A 575 -27.48 0.08 8.51
C GLY A 575 -26.50 -1.09 8.36
N TYR A 576 -25.84 -1.25 7.21
CA TYR A 576 -24.83 -2.31 7.02
C TYR A 576 -23.52 -1.87 7.69
N ASP A 577 -23.46 -2.04 9.01
CA ASP A 577 -22.34 -1.69 9.87
C ASP A 577 -21.43 -2.90 10.16
N ASN A 578 -20.77 -3.39 9.11
CA ASN A 578 -19.75 -4.43 9.18
C ASN A 578 -18.33 -3.82 9.32
N PRO A 579 -17.64 -3.98 10.47
CA PRO A 579 -16.28 -3.46 10.65
C PRO A 579 -15.21 -4.08 9.75
N TYR A 580 -15.46 -5.26 9.16
CA TYR A 580 -14.56 -5.99 8.26
C TYR A 580 -14.86 -5.74 6.76
N GLN A 581 -15.79 -4.83 6.43
CA GLN A 581 -16.07 -4.45 5.05
C GLN A 581 -14.98 -3.54 4.47
N ARG A 582 -14.34 -3.94 3.37
CA ARG A 582 -13.32 -3.19 2.60
C ARG A 582 -13.64 -3.15 1.10
N SER A 583 -14.94 -3.17 0.80
CA SER A 583 -15.45 -3.13 -0.56
C SER A 583 -15.21 -1.77 -1.22
N PHE A 584 -15.46 -1.68 -2.53
CA PHE A 584 -15.22 -0.48 -3.31
C PHE A 584 -15.97 0.74 -2.72
N SER A 585 -15.27 1.83 -2.40
CA SER A 585 -15.93 3.11 -2.13
C SER A 585 -15.06 4.32 -2.40
N ASN A 586 -15.66 5.48 -2.71
CA ASN A 586 -14.89 6.73 -2.82
C ASN A 586 -14.42 7.27 -1.48
N TYR A 587 -15.17 7.03 -0.40
CA TYR A 587 -14.90 7.62 0.89
C TYR A 587 -15.12 6.65 2.04
N ARG A 588 -14.50 6.97 3.16
CA ARG A 588 -14.64 6.26 4.43
C ARG A 588 -16.04 6.47 5.00
N ARG A 589 -16.50 5.52 5.81
CA ARG A 589 -17.69 5.66 6.64
C ARG A 589 -17.59 6.91 7.52
N PHE A 590 -18.72 7.52 7.84
CA PHE A 590 -18.82 8.73 8.65
C PHE A 590 -18.34 10.02 7.96
N LYS A 591 -18.01 9.98 6.67
CA LYS A 591 -17.82 11.21 5.91
C LYS A 591 -19.07 12.08 6.01
N GLY A 592 -18.90 13.38 6.23
CA GLY A 592 -19.93 14.41 6.32
C GLY A 592 -20.85 14.30 7.53
N THR A 593 -20.51 13.44 8.49
CA THR A 593 -21.17 13.29 9.81
C THR A 593 -20.45 14.12 10.85
N ILE A 594 -21.01 14.21 12.06
CA ILE A 594 -20.38 14.91 13.18
C ILE A 594 -19.00 14.34 13.57
N PHE A 595 -18.69 13.08 13.24
CA PHE A 595 -17.35 12.50 13.50
C PHE A 595 -16.25 13.07 12.60
N GLU A 596 -16.58 13.70 11.46
CA GLU A 596 -15.60 14.44 10.63
C GLU A 596 -15.23 15.80 11.27
N ASP A 597 -16.16 16.42 11.99
CA ASP A 597 -16.02 17.75 12.57
C ASP A 597 -15.45 17.68 14.00
N TYR A 598 -14.11 17.58 14.12
CA TYR A 598 -13.39 17.36 15.39
C TYR A 598 -13.76 18.32 16.54
N PHE A 599 -14.16 19.55 16.22
CA PHE A 599 -14.51 20.59 17.20
C PHE A 599 -15.89 20.40 17.86
N TYR A 600 -16.69 19.44 17.40
CA TYR A 600 -17.93 19.03 18.07
C TYR A 600 -17.75 17.81 18.98
N LEU A 601 -16.57 17.18 18.95
CA LEU A 601 -16.29 15.97 19.69
C LEU A 601 -15.80 16.30 21.12
N GLN A 602 -16.03 15.37 22.04
CA GLN A 602 -15.56 15.46 23.42
C GLN A 602 -14.02 15.50 23.50
N SER A 603 -13.36 14.83 22.56
CA SER A 603 -11.92 14.90 22.31
C SER A 603 -11.70 15.06 20.81
N THR A 604 -10.73 15.89 20.44
CA THR A 604 -10.29 16.04 19.05
C THR A 604 -9.75 14.75 18.45
N LEU A 605 -9.21 13.85 19.28
CA LEU A 605 -8.71 12.53 18.87
C LEU A 605 -9.84 11.57 18.49
N TYR A 606 -11.09 11.81 18.90
CA TYR A 606 -12.23 11.03 18.42
C TYR A 606 -12.53 11.24 16.94
N SER A 607 -11.92 12.25 16.29
CA SER A 607 -11.99 12.40 14.83
C SER A 607 -11.40 11.20 14.07
N GLN A 608 -10.56 10.38 14.73
CA GLN A 608 -10.06 9.11 14.20
C GLN A 608 -11.15 8.08 13.89
N LEU A 609 -12.34 8.23 14.48
CA LEU A 609 -13.52 7.47 14.06
C LEU A 609 -13.84 7.68 12.58
N TYR A 610 -13.58 8.87 12.02
CA TYR A 610 -13.71 9.15 10.59
C TYR A 610 -12.36 9.04 9.86
N THR A 611 -11.32 9.75 10.33
CA THR A 611 -10.05 9.88 9.58
C THR A 611 -9.35 8.54 9.41
N ASN A 612 -9.56 7.58 10.32
CA ASN A 612 -9.00 6.23 10.27
C ASN A 612 -10.04 5.14 10.06
N ALA A 613 -11.31 5.48 9.80
CA ALA A 613 -12.31 4.50 9.40
C ALA A 613 -11.84 3.73 8.14
N PRO A 614 -11.73 2.40 8.23
CA PRO A 614 -11.35 1.58 7.08
C PRO A 614 -12.57 1.10 6.29
N GLN A 615 -13.76 1.26 6.85
CA GLN A 615 -15.03 0.87 6.27
C GLN A 615 -15.49 1.88 5.20
N PRO A 616 -16.12 1.43 4.11
CA PRO A 616 -16.72 2.32 3.11
C PRO A 616 -17.94 3.09 3.64
N GLN A 617 -18.18 4.28 3.09
CA GLN A 617 -19.47 4.98 3.32
C GLN A 617 -20.64 4.23 2.70
N SER A 618 -21.84 4.42 3.26
CA SER A 618 -23.08 3.92 2.66
C SER A 618 -23.38 4.65 1.35
N GLU A 619 -23.28 3.94 0.22
CA GLU A 619 -23.46 4.53 -1.10
C GLU A 619 -23.99 3.56 -2.14
N GLU A 620 -24.61 4.13 -3.16
CA GLU A 620 -25.08 3.42 -4.35
C GLU A 620 -24.56 4.11 -5.60
N GLY A 621 -24.03 3.36 -6.56
CA GLY A 621 -23.57 3.98 -7.81
C GLY A 621 -22.84 3.05 -8.76
N PHE A 622 -22.47 3.63 -9.90
CA PHE A 622 -21.72 2.96 -10.96
C PHE A 622 -20.34 3.58 -11.13
N TYR A 623 -19.36 2.71 -11.38
CA TYR A 623 -17.99 3.07 -11.71
C TYR A 623 -17.60 2.40 -13.02
N LEU A 624 -17.01 3.19 -13.92
CA LEU A 624 -16.45 2.76 -15.19
C LEU A 624 -14.97 3.13 -15.21
N SER A 625 -14.12 2.19 -15.59
CA SER A 625 -12.71 2.45 -15.88
C SER A 625 -12.34 1.80 -17.20
N SER A 626 -11.60 2.52 -18.04
CA SER A 626 -11.14 1.98 -19.30
C SER A 626 -9.73 2.45 -19.62
N TYR A 627 -8.94 1.55 -20.18
CA TYR A 627 -7.67 1.84 -20.84
C TYR A 627 -7.82 1.53 -22.33
N TYR A 628 -7.34 2.44 -23.17
CA TYR A 628 -7.31 2.22 -24.61
C TYR A 628 -5.99 2.69 -25.22
N GLN A 629 -5.33 1.79 -25.96
CA GLN A 629 -4.15 2.08 -26.74
C GLN A 629 -4.56 2.37 -28.18
N ILE A 630 -4.76 3.67 -28.48
CA ILE A 630 -5.11 4.15 -29.83
C ILE A 630 -3.97 3.83 -30.80
N SER A 631 -2.73 4.06 -30.37
CA SER A 631 -1.51 3.70 -31.09
C SER A 631 -0.35 3.50 -30.11
N ARG A 632 0.82 3.07 -30.59
CA ARG A 632 2.03 2.98 -29.72
C ARG A 632 2.45 4.34 -29.14
N MET A 633 2.05 5.45 -29.79
CA MET A 633 2.36 6.81 -29.35
C MET A 633 1.26 7.40 -28.46
N PHE A 634 0.02 6.92 -28.54
CA PHE A 634 -1.13 7.46 -27.83
C PHE A 634 -1.85 6.39 -27.02
N THR A 635 -1.83 6.55 -25.71
CA THR A 635 -2.64 5.73 -24.79
C THR A 635 -3.53 6.64 -23.96
N THR A 636 -4.76 6.23 -23.73
CA THR A 636 -5.73 6.97 -22.92
C THR A 636 -6.25 6.11 -21.77
N ARG A 637 -6.52 6.77 -20.64
CA ARG A 637 -7.24 6.18 -19.50
C ARG A 637 -8.43 7.05 -19.16
N PHE A 638 -9.54 6.41 -18.87
CA PHE A 638 -10.80 7.02 -18.50
C PHE A 638 -11.29 6.42 -17.19
N GLU A 639 -11.75 7.25 -16.26
CA GLU A 639 -12.48 6.85 -15.07
C GLU A 639 -13.72 7.71 -14.95
N TYR A 640 -14.89 7.09 -14.82
CA TYR A 640 -16.14 7.76 -14.53
C TYR A 640 -16.81 7.09 -13.33
N ASP A 641 -17.20 7.87 -12.35
CA ASP A 641 -17.89 7.41 -11.16
C ASP A 641 -19.08 8.32 -10.92
N GLN A 642 -20.25 7.73 -10.73
CA GLN A 642 -21.46 8.45 -10.33
C GLN A 642 -22.11 7.66 -9.20
N TRP A 643 -22.34 8.33 -8.07
CA TRP A 643 -22.90 7.68 -6.90
C TRP A 643 -23.72 8.64 -6.05
N VAL A 644 -24.55 8.05 -5.20
CA VAL A 644 -25.37 8.73 -4.21
C VAL A 644 -25.00 8.19 -2.85
N ARG A 645 -24.66 9.08 -1.91
CA ARG A 645 -24.52 8.68 -0.51
C ARG A 645 -25.91 8.41 0.05
N LYS A 646 -26.17 7.20 0.55
CA LYS A 646 -27.52 6.82 0.98
C LYS A 646 -27.98 7.54 2.24
N ALA A 647 -27.04 7.87 3.13
CA ALA A 647 -27.30 8.53 4.39
C ALA A 647 -28.08 9.86 4.26
N ASP A 648 -27.79 10.65 3.22
CA ASP A 648 -28.45 11.95 2.99
C ASP A 648 -28.81 12.24 1.53
N GLN A 649 -28.74 11.24 0.66
CA GLN A 649 -29.04 11.35 -0.77
C GLN A 649 -28.14 12.34 -1.54
N ALA A 650 -26.97 12.68 -1.00
CA ALA A 650 -26.01 13.55 -1.68
C ALA A 650 -25.46 12.88 -2.94
N LYS A 651 -25.84 13.41 -4.10
CA LYS A 651 -25.38 12.96 -5.42
C LYS A 651 -23.96 13.45 -5.69
N GLN A 652 -23.14 12.58 -6.25
CA GLN A 652 -21.73 12.85 -6.53
C GLN A 652 -21.34 12.28 -7.88
N TYR A 653 -20.42 12.95 -8.56
CA TYR A 653 -19.79 12.39 -9.75
C TYR A 653 -18.31 12.76 -9.81
N ARG A 654 -17.55 11.93 -10.52
CA ARG A 654 -16.14 12.14 -10.78
C ARG A 654 -15.79 11.60 -12.16
N LEU A 655 -15.22 12.45 -12.99
CA LEU A 655 -14.73 12.13 -14.32
C LEU A 655 -13.24 12.43 -14.40
N VAL A 656 -12.42 11.45 -14.81
CA VAL A 656 -10.99 11.62 -15.03
C VAL A 656 -10.57 11.08 -16.38
N GLY A 657 -9.94 11.93 -17.17
CA GLY A 657 -9.26 11.54 -18.41
C GLY A 657 -7.75 11.70 -18.26
N THR A 658 -6.98 10.74 -18.75
CA THR A 658 -5.52 10.84 -18.87
C THR A 658 -5.11 10.49 -20.30
N LEU A 659 -4.39 11.38 -20.96
CA LEU A 659 -3.77 11.17 -22.27
C LEU A 659 -2.25 11.09 -22.09
N ASP A 660 -1.68 9.95 -22.46
CA ASP A 660 -0.24 9.75 -22.55
C ASP A 660 0.17 9.81 -24.02
N TYR A 661 1.01 10.79 -24.35
CA TYR A 661 1.62 10.97 -25.67
C TYR A 661 3.13 10.69 -25.60
N ARG A 662 3.61 9.77 -26.42
CA ARG A 662 5.02 9.37 -26.51
C ARG A 662 5.53 9.59 -27.94
N PRO A 663 5.94 10.82 -28.31
CA PRO A 663 6.43 11.13 -29.66
C PRO A 663 7.65 10.30 -30.05
N ILE A 664 8.55 10.10 -29.09
CA ILE A 664 9.73 9.25 -29.19
C ILE A 664 9.82 8.40 -27.92
N PHE A 665 10.45 7.23 -28.00
CA PHE A 665 10.52 6.29 -26.88
C PHE A 665 10.96 6.92 -25.53
N PRO A 666 11.96 7.82 -25.49
CA PRO A 666 12.45 8.39 -24.24
C PRO A 666 11.59 9.54 -23.69
N LEU A 667 10.76 10.20 -24.51
CA LEU A 667 9.97 11.37 -24.10
C LEU A 667 8.49 11.01 -23.96
N GLN A 668 7.93 11.20 -22.78
CA GLN A 668 6.50 11.01 -22.49
C GLN A 668 5.88 12.30 -21.97
N ILE A 669 4.76 12.69 -22.55
CA ILE A 669 3.92 13.81 -22.11
C ILE A 669 2.62 13.21 -21.62
N GLN A 670 2.29 13.46 -20.36
CA GLN A 670 1.06 13.02 -19.72
C GLN A 670 0.20 14.23 -19.40
N LEU A 671 -1.03 14.24 -19.89
CA LEU A 671 -2.04 15.24 -19.59
C LEU A 671 -3.18 14.55 -18.85
N ARG A 672 -3.51 15.04 -17.66
CA ARG A 672 -4.60 14.51 -16.84
C ARG A 672 -5.56 15.61 -16.47
N GLN A 673 -6.85 15.33 -16.63
CA GLN A 673 -7.93 16.25 -16.35
C GLN A 673 -8.97 15.54 -15.47
N LYS A 674 -9.36 16.18 -14.37
CA LYS A 674 -10.35 15.68 -13.40
C LYS A 674 -11.44 16.71 -13.22
N TRP A 675 -12.69 16.27 -13.34
CA TRP A 675 -13.88 16.99 -12.90
C TRP A 675 -14.55 16.18 -11.81
N GLN A 676 -14.96 16.85 -10.74
CA GLN A 676 -15.62 16.20 -9.62
C GLN A 676 -16.60 17.16 -8.99
N ALA A 677 -17.80 16.71 -8.64
CA ALA A 677 -18.71 17.53 -7.87
C ALA A 677 -19.55 16.72 -6.90
N ARG A 678 -20.10 17.43 -5.93
CA ARG A 678 -21.13 16.97 -5.00
C ARG A 678 -22.30 17.94 -5.08
N GLU A 679 -23.49 17.37 -5.21
CA GLU A 679 -24.76 18.10 -5.16
C GLU A 679 -24.86 19.24 -6.19
N GLU A 680 -24.29 19.07 -7.40
CA GLU A 680 -24.32 20.09 -8.45
C GLU A 680 -25.74 20.49 -8.87
N ASP A 681 -26.68 19.56 -8.80
CA ASP A 681 -28.09 19.83 -9.10
C ASP A 681 -28.86 20.45 -7.92
N ASN A 682 -28.28 20.49 -6.71
CA ASN A 682 -28.93 20.94 -5.47
C ASN A 682 -28.35 22.29 -5.02
N ASN A 683 -28.70 23.34 -5.76
CA ASN A 683 -28.25 24.73 -5.56
C ASN A 683 -28.43 25.32 -4.13
N PRO A 684 -29.46 24.96 -3.31
CA PRO A 684 -29.54 25.46 -1.94
C PRO A 684 -28.63 24.72 -0.94
N SER A 685 -27.96 23.64 -1.34
CA SER A 685 -27.13 22.89 -0.41
C SER A 685 -25.84 23.63 -0.04
N LEU A 686 -25.64 23.85 1.26
CA LEU A 686 -24.38 24.38 1.80
C LEU A 686 -23.22 23.37 1.72
N ARG A 687 -23.49 22.13 1.29
CA ARG A 687 -22.52 21.03 1.15
C ARG A 687 -22.03 20.84 -0.27
N PHE A 688 -22.49 21.67 -1.20
CA PHE A 688 -22.04 21.69 -2.59
C PHE A 688 -20.53 21.92 -2.70
N PHE A 689 -19.90 21.16 -3.59
CA PHE A 689 -18.58 21.54 -4.12
C PHE A 689 -18.45 21.12 -5.57
N LYS A 690 -17.63 21.86 -6.32
CA LYS A 690 -17.20 21.51 -7.66
C LYS A 690 -15.69 21.70 -7.78
N SER A 691 -14.98 20.62 -8.07
CA SER A 691 -13.53 20.59 -8.20
C SER A 691 -13.11 20.29 -9.64
N ASN A 692 -12.22 21.13 -10.17
CA ASN A 692 -11.61 20.99 -11.48
C ASN A 692 -10.09 20.94 -11.29
N GLU A 693 -9.44 19.86 -11.72
CA GLU A 693 -7.99 19.67 -11.56
C GLU A 693 -7.35 19.24 -12.88
N PHE A 694 -6.38 20.02 -13.33
CA PHE A 694 -5.51 19.72 -14.44
C PHE A 694 -4.09 19.39 -13.94
N ARG A 695 -3.48 18.36 -14.52
CA ARG A 695 -2.07 18.02 -14.29
C ARG A 695 -1.38 17.72 -15.61
N GLY A 696 -0.25 18.37 -15.84
CA GLY A 696 0.69 18.08 -16.91
C GLY A 696 1.98 17.50 -16.34
N ARG A 697 2.49 16.44 -16.96
CA ARG A 697 3.82 15.89 -16.66
C ARG A 697 4.58 15.64 -17.95
N VAL A 698 5.79 16.15 -18.03
CA VAL A 698 6.75 15.78 -19.08
C VAL A 698 7.82 14.91 -18.44
N ARG A 699 8.12 13.75 -19.02
CA ARG A 699 9.12 12.81 -18.53
C ARG A 699 10.10 12.49 -19.66
N ALA A 700 11.38 12.75 -19.42
CA ALA A 700 12.48 12.37 -20.29
C ALA A 700 13.28 11.24 -19.63
N ARG A 701 13.27 10.06 -20.24
CA ARG A 701 14.16 8.96 -19.91
C ARG A 701 15.48 9.19 -20.62
N LEU A 702 16.57 9.12 -19.87
CA LEU A 702 17.93 9.34 -20.34
C LEU A 702 18.69 8.01 -20.32
N SER A 703 19.96 8.02 -20.75
CA SER A 703 20.84 6.86 -20.63
C SER A 703 21.01 6.42 -19.17
N ASN A 704 21.43 5.17 -18.96
CA ASN A 704 21.60 4.55 -17.63
C ASN A 704 20.33 4.59 -16.77
N PHE A 705 19.16 4.45 -17.39
CA PHE A 705 17.85 4.50 -16.71
C PHE A 705 17.59 5.81 -15.95
N ASN A 706 18.37 6.86 -16.20
CA ASN A 706 18.18 8.18 -15.60
C ASN A 706 16.83 8.78 -16.05
N ASN A 707 16.25 9.62 -15.21
CA ASN A 707 14.93 10.17 -15.47
C ASN A 707 14.84 11.63 -15.03
N LEU A 708 14.32 12.48 -15.89
CA LEU A 708 13.97 13.87 -15.58
C LEU A 708 12.48 14.05 -15.80
N SER A 709 11.75 14.56 -14.80
CA SER A 709 10.35 14.92 -14.96
C SER A 709 10.10 16.37 -14.59
N LEU A 710 9.25 17.03 -15.38
CA LEU A 710 8.68 18.35 -15.07
C LEU A 710 7.20 18.19 -14.81
N PHE A 711 6.70 18.91 -13.82
CA PHE A 711 5.32 18.86 -13.36
C PHE A 711 4.71 20.25 -13.37
N PHE A 712 3.44 20.29 -13.76
CA PHE A 712 2.58 21.45 -13.66
C PHE A 712 1.19 20.98 -13.29
N GLY A 713 0.48 21.72 -12.45
CA GLY A 713 -0.94 21.51 -12.28
C GLY A 713 -1.63 22.69 -11.63
N ASN A 714 -2.92 22.75 -11.89
CA ASN A 714 -3.85 23.69 -11.31
C ASN A 714 -5.08 22.93 -10.84
N ALA A 715 -5.58 23.27 -9.67
CA ALA A 715 -6.78 22.71 -9.07
C ALA A 715 -7.63 23.87 -8.56
N ASN A 716 -8.91 23.91 -8.91
CA ASN A 716 -9.85 24.89 -8.39
C ASN A 716 -11.04 24.16 -7.83
N THR A 717 -11.36 24.41 -6.55
CA THR A 717 -12.55 23.88 -5.89
C THR A 717 -13.46 25.04 -5.52
N ILE A 718 -14.67 25.03 -6.06
CA ILE A 718 -15.71 26.02 -5.82
C ILE A 718 -16.67 25.45 -4.79
N VAL A 719 -16.97 26.21 -3.75
CA VAL A 719 -18.00 25.91 -2.75
C VAL A 719 -18.95 27.09 -2.59
N HIS A 720 -20.19 26.82 -2.22
CA HIS A 720 -21.17 27.88 -1.99
C HIS A 720 -20.82 28.75 -0.76
N PRO A 721 -21.27 30.02 -0.76
CA PRO A 721 -21.09 30.91 0.38
C PRO A 721 -21.68 30.31 1.66
N ARG A 722 -20.88 30.29 2.73
CA ARG A 722 -21.35 29.93 4.08
C ARG A 722 -21.95 31.16 4.77
N PRO A 723 -22.82 31.02 5.79
CA PRO A 723 -23.54 32.14 6.43
C PRO A 723 -22.69 33.31 6.96
N ARG A 724 -21.36 33.18 7.03
CA ARG A 724 -20.41 34.23 7.45
C ARG A 724 -19.50 34.74 6.31
N ILE A 725 -19.65 34.25 5.08
CA ILE A 725 -18.80 34.58 3.93
C ILE A 725 -19.69 34.85 2.70
N PHE A 726 -19.64 36.06 2.15
CA PHE A 726 -20.42 36.44 0.97
C PHE A 726 -19.67 36.10 -0.34
N GLY A 727 -20.35 35.43 -1.29
CA GLY A 727 -19.81 35.03 -2.59
C GLY A 727 -19.29 33.58 -2.65
N ASP A 728 -19.21 33.00 -3.85
CA ASP A 728 -18.61 31.67 -4.05
C ASP A 728 -17.14 31.68 -3.63
N ILE A 729 -16.75 30.71 -2.80
CA ILE A 729 -15.37 30.58 -2.34
C ILE A 729 -14.65 29.69 -3.34
N THR A 730 -13.66 30.25 -4.04
CA THR A 730 -12.77 29.47 -4.91
C THR A 730 -11.49 29.14 -4.16
N LEU A 731 -11.35 27.88 -3.77
CA LEU A 731 -10.12 27.32 -3.21
C LEU A 731 -9.23 26.87 -4.37
N GLY A 732 -8.29 27.73 -4.75
CA GLY A 732 -7.31 27.47 -5.81
C GLY A 732 -6.06 26.76 -5.30
N GLY A 733 -5.45 25.97 -6.16
CA GLY A 733 -4.25 25.18 -5.91
C GLY A 733 -3.35 25.15 -7.15
N ASP A 734 -2.21 25.80 -7.12
CA ASP A 734 -1.21 25.76 -8.19
C ASP A 734 0.03 25.01 -7.73
N PHE A 735 0.57 24.14 -8.58
CA PHE A 735 1.88 23.53 -8.32
C PHE A 735 2.71 23.40 -9.59
N TYR A 736 4.03 23.52 -9.42
CA TYR A 736 5.01 23.22 -10.44
C TYR A 736 6.29 22.71 -9.81
N GLY A 737 6.99 21.85 -10.51
CA GLY A 737 8.22 21.28 -9.97
C GLY A 737 8.98 20.42 -10.96
N ALA A 738 10.13 19.95 -10.51
CA ALA A 738 10.99 19.06 -11.24
C ALA A 738 11.42 17.90 -10.34
N SER A 739 11.58 16.72 -10.93
CA SER A 739 12.19 15.57 -10.28
C SER A 739 13.30 15.01 -11.15
N MET A 740 14.37 14.52 -10.52
CA MET A 740 15.48 13.87 -11.18
C MET A 740 15.81 12.55 -10.48
N GLU A 741 16.12 11.54 -11.27
CA GLU A 741 16.69 10.27 -10.85
C GLU A 741 17.97 10.04 -11.63
N HIS A 742 19.05 9.75 -10.91
CA HIS A 742 20.36 9.48 -11.45
C HIS A 742 20.93 8.19 -10.87
N ASN A 743 21.14 7.20 -11.73
CA ASN A 743 21.81 5.95 -11.42
C ASN A 743 23.30 6.12 -11.73
N PHE A 744 24.13 6.14 -10.70
CA PHE A 744 25.58 6.19 -10.85
C PHE A 744 26.12 4.84 -11.33
N ASN A 745 25.54 3.75 -10.80
CA ASN A 745 25.79 2.36 -11.19
C ASN A 745 24.64 1.46 -10.68
N ASN A 746 24.78 0.14 -10.77
CA ASN A 746 23.75 -0.82 -10.31
C ASN A 746 23.54 -0.82 -8.79
N ASN A 747 24.43 -0.19 -8.02
CA ASN A 747 24.44 -0.19 -6.57
C ASN A 747 24.09 1.16 -5.95
N LEU A 748 24.17 2.27 -6.69
CA LEU A 748 23.96 3.62 -6.17
C LEU A 748 23.02 4.41 -7.08
N LYS A 749 21.88 4.81 -6.50
CA LYS A 749 20.86 5.66 -7.13
C LYS A 749 20.59 6.89 -6.26
N LEU A 750 20.52 8.05 -6.90
CA LEU A 750 20.12 9.32 -6.30
C LEU A 750 18.83 9.80 -6.94
N SER A 751 17.82 10.03 -6.12
CA SER A 751 16.53 10.58 -6.55
C SER A 751 16.23 11.85 -5.78
N GLY A 752 15.64 12.85 -6.42
CA GLY A 752 15.23 14.06 -5.73
C GLY A 752 14.15 14.82 -6.49
N SER A 753 13.42 15.66 -5.76
CA SER A 753 12.45 16.57 -6.38
C SER A 753 12.43 17.92 -5.68
N LEU A 754 12.03 18.94 -6.43
CA LEU A 754 11.78 20.30 -5.97
C LEU A 754 10.43 20.76 -6.50
N PHE A 755 9.54 21.15 -5.60
CA PHE A 755 8.19 21.61 -5.89
C PHE A 755 7.94 22.97 -5.24
N TYR A 756 7.24 23.82 -5.97
CA TYR A 756 6.48 24.92 -5.38
C TYR A 756 5.00 24.58 -5.47
N TYR A 757 4.27 24.83 -4.38
CA TYR A 757 2.81 24.72 -4.38
C TYR A 757 2.19 25.86 -3.60
N ASN A 758 0.99 26.28 -4.00
CA ASN A 758 0.15 27.24 -3.30
C ASN A 758 -1.28 26.73 -3.33
N GLY A 759 -1.88 26.46 -2.18
CA GLY A 759 -3.13 25.73 -1.99
C GLY A 759 -2.91 24.23 -1.80
N PHE A 760 -3.94 23.44 -2.09
CA PHE A 760 -3.92 21.98 -1.94
C PHE A 760 -3.03 21.30 -2.99
N PHE A 761 -2.13 20.44 -2.52
CA PHE A 761 -1.19 19.70 -3.34
C PHE A 761 -1.06 18.27 -2.81
N TRP A 762 -0.98 17.30 -3.72
CA TRP A 762 -0.66 15.92 -3.37
C TRP A 762 0.27 15.32 -4.42
N ASN A 763 1.22 14.52 -3.97
CA ASN A 763 2.20 13.85 -4.83
C ASN A 763 2.73 12.57 -4.17
N PHE A 764 3.45 11.76 -4.94
CA PHE A 764 4.30 10.70 -4.41
C PHE A 764 5.75 11.20 -4.34
N GLU A 765 6.36 11.10 -3.17
CA GLU A 765 7.73 11.49 -2.86
C GLU A 765 8.58 10.26 -2.57
N ASP A 766 9.38 9.86 -3.56
CA ASP A 766 10.02 8.55 -3.60
C ASP A 766 8.96 7.45 -3.47
N THR A 767 8.83 6.85 -2.29
CA THR A 767 7.89 5.77 -2.01
C THR A 767 6.77 6.15 -1.03
N GLN A 768 6.75 7.40 -0.59
CA GLN A 768 5.75 7.95 0.34
C GLN A 768 4.73 8.76 -0.43
N PHE A 769 3.44 8.58 -0.17
CA PHE A 769 2.42 9.54 -0.60
C PHE A 769 2.57 10.83 0.23
N VAL A 770 2.11 12.00 -0.22
CA VAL A 770 2.00 13.19 0.63
C VAL A 770 0.78 14.02 0.21
N VAL A 771 0.10 14.59 1.19
CA VAL A 771 -0.95 15.60 1.02
C VAL A 771 -0.52 16.85 1.78
N LEU A 772 -0.59 17.99 1.12
CA LEU A 772 -0.02 19.24 1.58
C LEU A 772 -0.99 20.36 1.25
N ASN A 773 -1.03 21.37 2.12
CA ASN A 773 -1.82 22.57 1.89
C ASN A 773 -1.03 23.78 2.37
N SER A 774 -1.11 24.89 1.65
CA SER A 774 -0.46 26.14 2.04
C SER A 774 -1.26 27.33 1.54
N THR A 775 -1.65 28.24 2.43
CA THR A 775 -2.39 29.46 2.08
C THR A 775 -1.50 30.58 1.53
N ARG A 776 -0.17 30.46 1.71
CA ARG A 776 0.83 31.50 1.36
C ARG A 776 1.83 31.04 0.29
N GLY A 777 1.74 29.79 -0.14
CA GLY A 777 2.75 29.12 -0.96
C GLY A 777 3.87 28.49 -0.12
N SER A 778 4.39 27.35 -0.58
CA SER A 778 5.51 26.65 0.04
C SER A 778 6.46 26.09 -1.00
N VAL A 779 7.74 25.98 -0.63
CA VAL A 779 8.75 25.26 -1.41
C VAL A 779 9.10 23.98 -0.67
N ARG A 780 8.85 22.86 -1.32
CA ARG A 780 9.15 21.53 -0.79
C ARG A 780 10.17 20.82 -1.66
N TYR A 781 11.13 20.18 -1.03
CA TYR A 781 12.11 19.36 -1.73
C TYR A 781 12.47 18.13 -0.91
N TRP A 782 12.85 17.07 -1.62
CA TRP A 782 13.36 15.86 -1.01
C TRP A 782 14.52 15.29 -1.83
N LEU A 783 15.40 14.60 -1.13
CA LEU A 783 16.56 13.90 -1.69
C LEU A 783 16.61 12.50 -1.07
N SER A 784 16.77 11.48 -1.91
CA SER A 784 16.81 10.06 -1.52
C SER A 784 18.05 9.40 -2.13
N TRP A 785 18.85 8.77 -1.28
CA TRP A 785 19.97 7.92 -1.65
C TRP A 785 19.56 6.47 -1.47
N TYR A 786 19.68 5.67 -2.52
CA TYR A 786 19.52 4.23 -2.46
C TYR A 786 20.85 3.55 -2.76
N MET A 787 21.28 2.68 -1.85
CA MET A 787 22.59 2.04 -1.85
C MET A 787 22.44 0.53 -1.68
N ARG A 788 23.08 -0.27 -2.54
CA ARG A 788 23.22 -1.72 -2.37
C ARG A 788 24.62 -2.03 -1.87
N LEU A 789 24.72 -2.35 -0.58
CA LEU A 789 26.00 -2.64 0.09
C LEU A 789 26.58 -3.98 -0.35
N ASN A 790 25.71 -4.94 -0.66
CA ASN A 790 26.03 -6.21 -1.32
C ASN A 790 24.77 -6.74 -2.04
N THR A 791 24.81 -7.97 -2.57
CA THR A 791 23.67 -8.60 -3.25
C THR A 791 22.42 -8.69 -2.37
N ASN A 792 22.61 -8.95 -1.08
CA ASN A 792 21.57 -9.25 -0.11
C ASN A 792 21.07 -8.00 0.63
N MET A 793 21.89 -6.95 0.78
CA MET A 793 21.61 -5.80 1.64
C MET A 793 21.52 -4.48 0.87
N SER A 794 20.41 -3.75 1.09
CA SER A 794 20.23 -2.39 0.60
C SER A 794 19.87 -1.41 1.73
N VAL A 795 20.23 -0.14 1.54
CA VAL A 795 19.96 0.97 2.46
C VAL A 795 19.40 2.13 1.66
N ARG A 796 18.31 2.71 2.15
CA ARG A 796 17.71 3.94 1.62
C ARG A 796 17.73 5.02 2.69
N LEU A 797 18.23 6.19 2.33
CA LEU A 797 18.26 7.39 3.16
C LEU A 797 17.53 8.51 2.43
N LYS A 798 16.46 9.05 3.01
CA LYS A 798 15.71 10.16 2.43
C LYS A 798 15.64 11.32 3.42
N TYR A 799 15.89 12.53 2.91
CA TYR A 799 15.71 13.79 3.61
C TYR A 799 14.65 14.60 2.87
N THR A 800 13.72 15.16 3.62
CA THR A 800 12.65 16.00 3.09
C THR A 800 12.60 17.31 3.85
N ALA A 801 12.39 18.42 3.16
CA ALA A 801 12.19 19.71 3.78
C ALA A 801 11.08 20.50 3.09
N ASP A 802 10.29 21.19 3.88
CA ASP A 802 9.19 22.04 3.44
C ASP A 802 9.30 23.41 4.09
N VAL A 803 9.38 24.46 3.27
CA VAL A 803 9.66 25.82 3.70
C VAL A 803 8.51 26.72 3.25
N GLN A 804 7.64 27.07 4.21
CA GLN A 804 6.53 27.97 3.95
C GLN A 804 7.00 29.41 3.73
N GLN A 805 6.33 30.13 2.82
CA GLN A 805 6.61 31.55 2.60
C GLN A 805 6.20 32.40 3.81
N SER A 806 6.94 33.48 4.03
CA SER A 806 6.65 34.45 5.11
C SER A 806 5.34 35.21 4.84
N VAL A 807 4.63 35.56 5.92
CA VAL A 807 3.48 36.48 5.87
C VAL A 807 3.86 37.76 5.14
N GLN A 808 3.09 38.17 4.14
CA GLN A 808 3.17 39.52 3.57
C GLN A 808 2.14 40.40 4.29
N ASN A 809 2.49 41.67 4.53
CA ASN A 809 1.71 42.68 5.27
C ASN A 809 0.26 42.96 4.77
N ILE A 810 -0.26 42.19 3.80
CA ILE A 810 -1.59 42.34 3.22
C ILE A 810 -2.57 41.28 3.78
N GLN A 811 -2.09 40.29 4.55
CA GLN A 811 -2.90 39.25 5.21
C GLN A 811 -2.84 39.38 6.74
N PHE A 812 -3.19 40.55 7.28
CA PHE A 812 -3.26 40.80 8.72
C PHE A 812 -4.58 40.29 9.31
N ASP A 813 -4.50 39.45 10.34
CA ASP A 813 -5.55 39.27 11.35
C ASP A 813 -4.88 39.54 12.71
N ASP A 814 -5.45 40.45 13.51
CA ASP A 814 -4.78 41.09 14.65
C ASP A 814 -4.49 40.14 15.83
N ASN A 815 -4.96 38.88 15.77
CA ASN A 815 -4.90 37.93 16.89
C ASN A 815 -3.97 36.72 16.71
N GLN A 816 -3.26 36.55 15.58
CA GLN A 816 -2.33 35.43 15.38
C GLN A 816 -1.01 35.88 14.74
N ALA A 817 -0.13 36.42 15.58
CA ALA A 817 1.20 36.87 15.20
C ALA A 817 2.22 35.71 15.14
N ASP A 818 2.10 34.79 14.17
CA ASP A 818 3.19 33.84 13.85
C ASP A 818 4.04 34.40 12.70
N TRP A 819 5.06 35.18 13.06
CA TRP A 819 6.06 35.80 12.17
C TRP A 819 7.11 34.80 11.64
N VAL A 820 7.04 33.55 12.07
CA VAL A 820 8.12 32.58 11.89
C VAL A 820 7.93 31.82 10.58
N ARG A 821 8.98 31.76 9.74
CA ARG A 821 9.03 30.77 8.65
C ARG A 821 8.93 29.38 9.27
N LYS A 822 7.81 28.69 9.06
CA LYS A 822 7.69 27.28 9.44
C LYS A 822 8.51 26.46 8.45
N GLN A 823 9.59 25.86 8.95
CA GLN A 823 10.39 24.87 8.23
C GLN A 823 10.17 23.53 8.93
N ASN A 824 9.62 22.57 8.19
CA ASN A 824 9.53 21.20 8.65
C ASN A 824 10.58 20.38 7.88
N SER A 825 11.34 19.56 8.60
CA SER A 825 12.33 18.67 7.99
C SER A 825 12.12 17.26 8.53
N PHE A 826 12.25 16.27 7.67
CA PHE A 826 12.01 14.86 7.98
C PHE A 826 13.13 13.99 7.44
N PHE A 827 13.47 12.96 8.20
CA PHE A 827 14.43 11.92 7.91
C PHE A 827 13.74 10.56 7.79
N TYR A 828 14.22 9.78 6.85
CA TYR A 828 13.75 8.43 6.58
C TYR A 828 14.95 7.54 6.32
N LEU A 829 15.01 6.42 7.04
CA LEU A 829 16.01 5.38 6.91
C LEU A 829 15.30 4.04 6.72
N GLU A 830 15.64 3.32 5.66
CA GLU A 830 15.19 1.95 5.44
C GLU A 830 16.41 1.06 5.15
N MET A 831 16.42 -0.14 5.74
CA MET A 831 17.38 -1.19 5.47
C MET A 831 16.62 -2.45 5.08
N ASN A 832 17.02 -3.09 3.99
CA ASN A 832 16.46 -4.35 3.55
C ASN A 832 17.58 -5.39 3.44
N TYR A 833 17.29 -6.60 3.90
CA TYR A 833 18.17 -7.74 3.82
C TYR A 833 17.39 -8.94 3.29
N ASN A 834 17.77 -9.43 2.10
CA ASN A 834 17.21 -10.63 1.47
C ASN A 834 18.28 -11.72 1.47
N PHE A 835 17.95 -12.96 1.80
CA PHE A 835 18.94 -14.04 1.88
C PHE A 835 18.40 -15.38 1.44
#